data_AF-A0A6N9YK94-F1
#
_entry.id   AF-A0A6N9YK94-F1
#
_cell.length_a   1.000
_cell.length_b   1.000
_cell.length_c   1.000
_cell.angle_alpha   90.00
_cell.angle_beta   90.00
_cell.angle_gamma   90.00
#
_symmetry.space_group_name_H-M   'P 1'
#
loop_
_entity.id
_entity.type
_entity.pdbx_description
1 polymer ?
#
loop_
_entity_poly.entity_id
_entity_poly.type
_entity_poly.pdbx_seq_one_letter_code
_entity_poly.pdbx_strand_id
1 'polypeptide(L)'
;MRLTPAEKALRDALEQGGEAVLGRDIDPRAIASADEFPESRVVRADVLAELVRDGSAAYGAAVRLTGARVTGDMLFRYGRLGRPIRLDLCWVDETVGFAELFMAGIELTRCHLPGLRTESVDVEGSFTVRDCHLGPTMLADTRVHRSMSFEDSRFITAETPFRAHNFNVWGNLLFDRARMFAGGEDALHTERFAVGGRLGLAGLRARGSVVFSGASKVDGRVDMTNAVIRNGDGTAVDARRLTAAGLYGDGMRCTGTLDLRHATITGTVAFNGAVLACPKGYALHAGDVAADRIELESGARVQGAVSLPRSVIRDTLAMRGLSVRETAGRAVVASGARITNLVADNASFDGHVALDEIEATYVRLVDTRVSCPHDAWSVSLQSATVRRELNCEGLYNEGTLNAYAAKVGTGLVLSGARLNRPDGRALNASRAVIGGRMTFGEAFQADGDIDLSHADIGKSLAMDGARVAGKVRLFRCRVRSDVLLRNATVEGAGIVIDGIGLRVDGRFTARNLVARGGLRLTAISTDSLVLTGARLINPDANALIASRAEVRGDLVAGNDPYSSNAGSFWAEGRVILRDATVGGDVILDGSVLRAPGHHALDCTGINVGGKVSLHGTEVDGTAGLNQARVRRRIVSNGAKFTGNGVESADGPVVLSALRTISGDLVIEGGSFRGAVRLTGATFDSGVRINGASITAGSGVALVAAELTCGVLRLSELDVQGAVVLARSRVSGDLICEAMSVTSESRPVVTTREAEIARRLSLDGLVVRRPRVMSGSMDLDLSAIRAGSVDLPQGECSVDLRDAAVRTLVLDPTDTTTVLLSGLTFDDPGGASVETALAWLRRDPTGYQHQAYEQLAAHYRRIGDDAAARTVLLARHRHRRDLLGRSSFGHLLMKAWGYIQDAMVGYGYRPGLAALWFAGLLAFGTVYFAGKTLDPIDVNRQPTFTSFGYSLDLLVPVLRLEQAASFDPRGLDLWVAYGLIFMGAVLVTTIGAAVTRILGRR
;
A
#
# COMPACT_ATOMS: atom_id res chain seq x y z
N MET A 1 42.94 6.46 -97.44
CA MET A 1 42.05 5.31 -97.14
C MET A 1 40.83 5.40 -98.06
N ARG A 2 40.42 4.34 -98.78
CA ARG A 2 39.12 4.36 -99.49
C ARG A 2 38.02 4.23 -98.43
N LEU A 3 37.17 5.25 -98.31
CA LEU A 3 36.03 5.25 -97.40
C LEU A 3 34.89 4.42 -97.99
N THR A 4 34.18 3.66 -97.17
CA THR A 4 32.92 2.99 -97.57
C THR A 4 31.81 4.02 -97.78
N PRO A 5 30.68 3.67 -98.46
CA PRO A 5 29.55 4.58 -98.59
C PRO A 5 29.01 5.09 -97.24
N ALA A 6 28.99 4.23 -96.22
CA ALA A 6 28.60 4.59 -94.85
C ALA A 6 29.57 5.58 -94.20
N GLU A 7 30.88 5.35 -94.33
CA GLU A 7 31.93 6.23 -93.80
C GLU A 7 31.95 7.60 -94.50
N LYS A 8 31.68 7.63 -95.81
CA LYS A 8 31.55 8.88 -96.56
C LYS A 8 30.33 9.68 -96.09
N ALA A 9 29.17 9.02 -95.92
CA ALA A 9 27.97 9.65 -95.37
C ALA A 9 28.21 10.24 -93.96
N LEU A 10 28.99 9.55 -93.12
CA LEU A 10 29.39 10.05 -91.80
C LEU A 10 30.28 11.30 -91.89
N ARG A 11 31.28 11.31 -92.77
CA ARG A 11 32.16 12.46 -92.99
C ARG A 11 31.38 13.67 -93.53
N ASP A 12 30.55 13.46 -94.55
CA ASP A 12 29.74 14.51 -95.18
C ASP A 12 28.75 15.12 -94.16
N ALA A 13 28.11 14.28 -93.34
CA ALA A 13 27.21 14.74 -92.28
C ALA A 13 27.94 15.54 -91.19
N LEU A 14 29.17 15.14 -90.84
CA LEU A 14 29.99 15.84 -89.84
C LEU A 14 30.43 17.23 -90.33
N GLU A 15 30.82 17.37 -91.60
CA GLU A 15 31.14 18.66 -92.22
C GLU A 15 29.93 19.62 -92.24
N GLN A 16 28.73 19.06 -92.34
CA GLN A 16 27.46 19.80 -92.29
C GLN A 16 26.93 20.03 -90.86
N GLY A 17 27.61 19.51 -89.83
CA GLY A 17 27.17 19.57 -88.43
C GLY A 17 25.92 18.73 -88.12
N GLY A 18 25.54 17.82 -89.02
CA GLY A 18 24.34 16.99 -88.98
C GLY A 18 24.49 15.67 -88.22
N GLU A 19 23.60 14.73 -88.51
CA GLU A 19 23.59 13.36 -87.99
C GLU A 19 23.62 12.37 -89.15
N ALA A 20 24.52 11.39 -89.09
CA ALA A 20 24.62 10.35 -90.10
C ALA A 20 23.63 9.22 -89.79
N VAL A 21 22.46 9.24 -90.44
CA VAL A 21 21.42 8.22 -90.26
C VAL A 21 21.54 7.15 -91.34
N LEU A 22 22.03 5.97 -90.98
CA LEU A 22 22.20 4.82 -91.89
C LEU A 22 20.99 3.88 -91.89
N GLY A 23 20.19 3.89 -90.82
CA GLY A 23 18.97 3.08 -90.67
C GLY A 23 18.28 3.28 -89.31
N ARG A 24 17.01 2.85 -89.20
CA ARG A 24 16.21 2.88 -87.94
C ARG A 24 15.30 1.66 -87.76
N ASP A 25 15.38 0.73 -88.68
CA ASP A 25 14.56 -0.47 -88.87
C ASP A 25 15.11 -1.69 -88.11
N ILE A 26 16.38 -1.66 -87.70
CA ILE A 26 17.03 -2.72 -86.93
C ILE A 26 17.29 -2.21 -85.51
N ASP A 27 16.78 -2.93 -84.51
CA ASP A 27 17.12 -2.69 -83.10
C ASP A 27 18.27 -3.65 -82.70
N PRO A 28 19.49 -3.15 -82.44
CA PRO A 28 20.64 -3.99 -82.09
C PRO A 28 20.44 -4.79 -80.78
N ARG A 29 19.40 -4.50 -80.01
CA ARG A 29 19.11 -5.17 -78.73
C ARG A 29 18.16 -6.35 -78.88
N ALA A 30 17.44 -6.43 -80.00
CA ALA A 30 16.44 -7.46 -80.28
C ALA A 30 16.97 -8.56 -81.20
N ILE A 31 18.00 -8.27 -81.99
CA ILE A 31 18.63 -9.20 -82.92
C ILE A 31 19.61 -10.14 -82.21
N ALA A 32 19.84 -11.32 -82.80
CA ALA A 32 20.70 -12.34 -82.20
C ALA A 32 22.16 -12.27 -82.69
N SER A 33 22.39 -11.78 -83.91
CA SER A 33 23.72 -11.63 -84.51
C SER A 33 23.88 -10.27 -85.17
N ALA A 34 25.13 -9.78 -85.17
CA ALA A 34 25.53 -8.57 -85.87
C ALA A 34 25.39 -8.68 -87.41
N ASP A 35 25.27 -9.89 -87.95
CA ASP A 35 25.17 -10.15 -89.40
C ASP A 35 23.83 -9.72 -90.01
N GLU A 36 22.85 -9.37 -89.17
CA GLU A 36 21.59 -8.77 -89.63
C GLU A 36 21.78 -7.32 -90.14
N PHE A 37 22.91 -6.68 -89.85
CA PHE A 37 23.27 -5.38 -90.42
C PHE A 37 23.86 -5.52 -91.83
N PRO A 38 23.31 -4.85 -92.86
CA PRO A 38 23.87 -4.90 -94.21
C PRO A 38 25.22 -4.18 -94.31
N GLU A 39 26.08 -4.60 -95.25
CA GLU A 39 27.41 -3.98 -95.47
C GLU A 39 27.35 -2.47 -95.71
N SER A 40 26.23 -1.96 -96.25
CA SER A 40 25.99 -0.53 -96.46
C SER A 40 25.85 0.28 -95.17
N ARG A 41 25.80 -0.36 -94.00
CA ARG A 41 25.71 0.25 -92.67
C ARG A 41 26.91 -0.06 -91.77
N VAL A 42 27.98 -0.61 -92.36
CA VAL A 42 29.21 -0.95 -91.64
C VAL A 42 30.17 0.23 -91.66
N VAL A 43 30.60 0.67 -90.48
CA VAL A 43 31.57 1.77 -90.27
C VAL A 43 32.76 1.22 -89.50
N ARG A 44 33.98 1.44 -89.99
CA ARG A 44 35.18 1.00 -89.25
C ARG A 44 35.49 1.92 -88.07
N ALA A 45 35.94 1.33 -86.97
CA ALA A 45 36.31 2.01 -85.72
C ALA A 45 37.47 3.02 -85.89
N ASP A 46 38.42 2.74 -86.78
CA ASP A 46 39.56 3.62 -87.09
C ASP A 46 39.14 4.94 -87.73
N VAL A 47 38.16 4.91 -88.63
CA VAL A 47 37.56 6.12 -89.25
C VAL A 47 36.84 6.95 -88.20
N LEU A 48 36.05 6.32 -87.32
CA LEU A 48 35.44 7.01 -86.17
C LEU A 48 36.52 7.65 -85.29
N ALA A 49 37.62 6.95 -85.04
CA ALA A 49 38.69 7.46 -84.18
C ALA A 49 39.44 8.66 -84.77
N GLU A 50 39.65 8.69 -86.08
CA GLU A 50 40.22 9.83 -86.80
C GLU A 50 39.30 11.06 -86.70
N LEU A 51 38.01 10.89 -86.99
CA LEU A 51 37.01 11.98 -87.00
C LEU A 51 36.82 12.63 -85.62
N VAL A 52 37.02 11.86 -84.55
CA VAL A 52 36.91 12.35 -83.17
C VAL A 52 38.17 13.10 -82.70
N ARG A 53 39.36 12.67 -83.17
CA ARG A 53 40.65 13.29 -82.82
C ARG A 53 40.91 14.61 -83.54
N ASP A 54 40.31 14.82 -84.71
CA ASP A 54 40.57 15.99 -85.56
C ASP A 54 40.05 17.30 -84.92
N GLY A 55 40.97 17.98 -84.23
CA GLY A 55 40.74 19.15 -83.38
C GLY A 55 40.80 20.52 -84.07
N SER A 56 40.76 20.60 -85.41
CA SER A 56 40.74 21.89 -86.11
C SER A 56 39.34 22.44 -86.42
N ALA A 57 38.26 21.71 -86.10
CA ALA A 57 36.91 22.09 -86.46
C ALA A 57 36.30 23.16 -85.54
N ALA A 58 35.52 24.05 -86.15
CA ALA A 58 34.70 25.06 -85.50
C ALA A 58 33.84 24.47 -84.36
N TYR A 59 33.69 25.26 -83.29
CA TYR A 59 32.86 24.95 -82.12
C TYR A 59 31.51 24.32 -82.53
N GLY A 60 31.26 23.06 -82.14
CA GLY A 60 29.93 22.44 -82.14
C GLY A 60 29.72 21.16 -82.96
N ALA A 61 30.69 20.68 -83.74
CA ALA A 61 30.53 19.46 -84.53
C ALA A 61 30.70 18.18 -83.66
N ALA A 62 29.59 17.53 -83.31
CA ALA A 62 29.58 16.20 -82.67
C ALA A 62 29.62 15.11 -83.75
N VAL A 63 30.33 14.00 -83.49
CA VAL A 63 30.28 12.82 -84.36
C VAL A 63 29.02 12.04 -84.01
N ARG A 64 27.96 12.18 -84.83
CA ARG A 64 26.65 11.56 -84.60
C ARG A 64 26.36 10.48 -85.65
N LEU A 65 26.15 9.24 -85.20
CA LEU A 65 25.91 8.08 -86.06
C LEU A 65 24.71 7.27 -85.56
N THR A 66 23.79 6.94 -86.47
CA THR A 66 22.55 6.22 -86.15
C THR A 66 22.34 5.01 -87.05
N GLY A 67 22.10 3.84 -86.45
CA GLY A 67 21.70 2.61 -87.17
C GLY A 67 22.85 1.87 -87.86
N ALA A 68 24.04 1.86 -87.27
CA ALA A 68 25.26 1.33 -87.88
C ALA A 68 25.86 0.13 -87.10
N ARG A 69 26.55 -0.77 -87.80
CA ARG A 69 27.46 -1.74 -87.19
C ARG A 69 28.89 -1.18 -87.22
N VAL A 70 29.54 -1.08 -86.07
CA VAL A 70 30.90 -0.58 -85.93
C VAL A 70 31.86 -1.75 -85.79
N THR A 71 32.80 -1.88 -86.73
CA THR A 71 33.74 -3.00 -86.82
C THR A 71 35.18 -2.57 -86.52
N GLY A 72 35.94 -3.44 -85.84
CA GLY A 72 37.32 -3.19 -85.43
C GLY A 72 37.47 -2.59 -84.02
N ASP A 73 38.71 -2.49 -83.55
CA ASP A 73 39.03 -2.12 -82.17
C ASP A 73 38.70 -0.65 -81.86
N MET A 74 37.69 -0.41 -81.01
CA MET A 74 37.37 0.91 -80.47
C MET A 74 38.19 1.25 -79.22
N LEU A 75 39.52 1.09 -79.29
CA LEU A 75 40.46 1.40 -78.21
C LEU A 75 41.16 2.74 -78.44
N PHE A 76 40.69 3.77 -77.75
CA PHE A 76 41.26 5.11 -77.76
C PHE A 76 42.33 5.23 -76.68
N ARG A 77 43.58 5.47 -77.09
CA ARG A 77 44.70 5.67 -76.17
C ARG A 77 45.41 6.98 -76.46
N TYR A 78 45.80 7.68 -75.39
CA TYR A 78 46.59 8.91 -75.41
C TYR A 78 45.93 10.11 -76.14
N GLY A 79 46.18 11.33 -75.64
CA GLY A 79 45.81 12.58 -76.31
C GLY A 79 44.41 13.12 -75.97
N ARG A 80 43.81 13.88 -76.90
CA ARG A 80 42.52 14.57 -76.69
C ARG A 80 41.50 14.21 -77.78
N LEU A 81 40.35 13.70 -77.37
CA LEU A 81 39.16 13.50 -78.20
C LEU A 81 38.32 14.79 -78.16
N GLY A 82 38.59 15.68 -79.12
CA GLY A 82 38.08 17.06 -79.12
C GLY A 82 36.59 17.20 -79.47
N ARG A 83 35.99 16.20 -80.14
CA ARG A 83 34.56 16.18 -80.51
C ARG A 83 33.80 15.15 -79.66
N PRO A 84 32.57 15.44 -79.21
CA PRO A 84 31.76 14.44 -78.53
C PRO A 84 31.24 13.38 -79.51
N ILE A 85 31.16 12.14 -79.06
CA ILE A 85 30.65 11.00 -79.84
C ILE A 85 29.21 10.70 -79.44
N ARG A 86 28.30 10.60 -80.41
CA ARG A 86 26.92 10.15 -80.20
C ARG A 86 26.60 8.96 -81.11
N LEU A 87 26.35 7.80 -80.52
CA LEU A 87 25.89 6.61 -81.23
C LEU A 87 24.46 6.28 -80.81
N ASP A 88 23.59 6.03 -81.79
CA ASP A 88 22.20 5.64 -81.56
C ASP A 88 21.83 4.43 -82.41
N LEU A 89 21.15 3.42 -81.86
CA LEU A 89 20.79 2.19 -82.59
C LEU A 89 22.00 1.50 -83.26
N CYS A 90 23.18 1.58 -82.65
CA CYS A 90 24.41 0.99 -83.18
C CYS A 90 24.76 -0.35 -82.52
N TRP A 91 25.34 -1.27 -83.29
CA TRP A 91 26.01 -2.47 -82.80
C TRP A 91 27.53 -2.28 -82.86
N VAL A 92 28.25 -2.52 -81.76
CA VAL A 92 29.71 -2.47 -81.73
C VAL A 92 30.25 -3.89 -81.57
N ASP A 93 31.15 -4.31 -82.45
CA ASP A 93 31.67 -5.68 -82.44
C ASP A 93 32.65 -5.94 -81.29
N GLU A 94 33.44 -4.93 -80.91
CA GLU A 94 34.52 -5.03 -79.92
C GLU A 94 34.31 -4.12 -78.70
N THR A 95 35.10 -4.34 -77.64
CA THR A 95 35.02 -3.53 -76.41
C THR A 95 35.40 -2.07 -76.68
N VAL A 96 34.56 -1.14 -76.21
CA VAL A 96 34.86 0.30 -76.30
C VAL A 96 35.76 0.70 -75.13
N GLY A 97 36.98 1.14 -75.41
CA GLY A 97 37.98 1.45 -74.39
C GLY A 97 38.59 2.85 -74.54
N PHE A 98 38.75 3.56 -73.42
CA PHE A 98 39.43 4.85 -73.33
C PHE A 98 40.55 4.76 -72.30
N ALA A 99 41.78 5.10 -72.67
CA ALA A 99 42.91 5.08 -71.75
C ALA A 99 43.82 6.31 -71.91
N GLU A 100 44.20 6.90 -70.78
CA GLU A 100 45.20 7.99 -70.67
C GLU A 100 44.88 9.20 -71.57
N LEU A 101 43.63 9.70 -71.54
CA LEU A 101 43.17 10.74 -72.47
C LEU A 101 42.15 11.73 -71.88
N PHE A 102 41.97 12.85 -72.58
CA PHE A 102 40.91 13.83 -72.34
C PHE A 102 39.82 13.70 -73.42
N MET A 103 38.54 13.73 -73.05
CA MET A 103 37.43 13.63 -74.01
C MET A 103 36.32 14.66 -73.78
N ALA A 104 35.73 15.16 -74.88
CA ALA A 104 34.63 16.11 -74.81
C ALA A 104 33.33 15.51 -74.27
N GLY A 105 33.03 14.24 -74.55
CA GLY A 105 31.83 13.55 -74.07
C GLY A 105 31.45 12.35 -74.93
N ILE A 106 30.63 11.47 -74.38
CA ILE A 106 30.12 10.28 -75.07
C ILE A 106 28.64 10.08 -74.75
N GLU A 107 27.85 9.77 -75.77
CA GLU A 107 26.44 9.43 -75.66
C GLU A 107 26.15 8.16 -76.48
N LEU A 108 25.84 7.07 -75.81
CA LEU A 108 25.39 5.82 -76.39
C LEU A 108 23.91 5.63 -76.04
N THR A 109 23.06 5.52 -77.06
CA THR A 109 21.61 5.34 -76.87
C THR A 109 21.13 4.14 -77.66
N ARG A 110 20.41 3.20 -77.04
CA ARG A 110 19.85 2.02 -77.73
C ARG A 110 20.89 1.20 -78.50
N CYS A 111 22.13 1.16 -78.01
CA CYS A 111 23.24 0.43 -78.62
C CYS A 111 23.43 -0.97 -78.02
N HIS A 112 24.12 -1.84 -78.75
CA HIS A 112 24.70 -3.09 -78.27
C HIS A 112 26.23 -2.98 -78.27
N LEU A 113 26.89 -3.30 -77.16
CA LEU A 113 28.35 -3.35 -77.08
C LEU A 113 28.83 -4.44 -76.11
N PRO A 114 29.91 -5.18 -76.43
CA PRO A 114 30.40 -6.31 -75.64
C PRO A 114 31.14 -5.90 -74.37
N GLY A 115 31.50 -4.63 -74.20
CA GLY A 115 32.17 -4.14 -73.00
C GLY A 115 32.51 -2.65 -73.10
N LEU A 116 32.77 -2.03 -71.95
CA LEU A 116 33.13 -0.62 -71.85
C LEU A 116 34.25 -0.43 -70.81
N ARG A 117 35.38 0.16 -71.19
CA ARG A 117 36.52 0.37 -70.30
C ARG A 117 37.01 1.81 -70.30
N THR A 118 37.28 2.36 -69.12
CA THR A 118 38.00 3.63 -68.96
C THR A 118 39.15 3.47 -67.97
N GLU A 119 40.31 4.04 -68.28
CA GLU A 119 41.50 3.99 -67.43
C GLU A 119 42.26 5.33 -67.52
N SER A 120 42.31 6.09 -66.43
CA SER A 120 42.93 7.43 -66.40
C SER A 120 42.34 8.37 -67.47
N VAL A 121 41.03 8.61 -67.40
CA VAL A 121 40.28 9.41 -68.40
C VAL A 121 39.62 10.63 -67.75
N ASP A 122 39.71 11.78 -68.41
CA ASP A 122 39.02 13.00 -68.01
C ASP A 122 37.97 13.42 -69.05
N VAL A 123 36.70 13.51 -68.63
CA VAL A 123 35.53 13.78 -69.47
C VAL A 123 34.99 15.18 -69.14
N GLU A 124 35.14 16.13 -70.07
CA GLU A 124 34.65 17.50 -69.88
C GLU A 124 33.12 17.61 -69.93
N GLY A 125 32.48 16.77 -70.75
CA GLY A 125 31.04 16.70 -70.93
C GLY A 125 30.38 15.57 -70.12
N SER A 126 29.22 15.13 -70.61
CA SER A 126 28.50 13.99 -70.03
C SER A 126 29.01 12.66 -70.56
N PHE A 127 28.97 11.64 -69.71
CA PHE A 127 29.16 10.24 -70.07
C PHE A 127 27.80 9.54 -70.00
N THR A 128 27.12 9.43 -71.13
CA THR A 128 25.73 8.92 -71.17
C THR A 128 25.67 7.60 -71.90
N VAL A 129 25.13 6.59 -71.23
CA VAL A 129 24.73 5.30 -71.78
C VAL A 129 23.26 5.12 -71.39
N ARG A 130 22.37 5.00 -72.36
CA ARG A 130 20.93 4.90 -72.10
C ARG A 130 20.28 3.82 -72.94
N ASP A 131 19.49 2.98 -72.29
CA ASP A 131 18.69 1.95 -72.94
C ASP A 131 19.54 0.98 -73.80
N CYS A 132 20.79 0.73 -73.38
CA CYS A 132 21.77 -0.10 -74.09
C CYS A 132 21.82 -1.55 -73.56
N HIS A 133 22.28 -2.47 -74.41
CA HIS A 133 22.75 -3.80 -74.00
C HIS A 133 24.29 -3.77 -73.92
N LEU A 134 24.82 -3.93 -72.71
CA LEU A 134 26.25 -3.77 -72.40
C LEU A 134 26.82 -5.08 -71.87
N GLY A 135 28.04 -5.44 -72.25
CA GLY A 135 28.85 -6.39 -71.46
C GLY A 135 29.45 -5.73 -70.20
N PRO A 136 30.54 -6.27 -69.63
CA PRO A 136 31.14 -5.72 -68.41
C PRO A 136 31.65 -4.28 -68.64
N THR A 137 31.40 -3.41 -67.65
CA THR A 137 31.87 -2.03 -67.63
C THR A 137 32.92 -1.83 -66.52
N MET A 138 34.12 -1.40 -66.89
CA MET A 138 35.23 -1.17 -65.96
C MET A 138 35.73 0.27 -66.03
N LEU A 139 35.68 0.99 -64.90
CA LEU A 139 36.19 2.37 -64.81
C LEU A 139 37.32 2.44 -63.78
N ALA A 140 38.46 2.99 -64.15
CA ALA A 140 39.59 3.21 -63.26
C ALA A 140 40.14 4.63 -63.44
N ASP A 141 40.30 5.38 -62.36
CA ASP A 141 40.92 6.72 -62.39
C ASP A 141 40.20 7.69 -63.35
N THR A 142 38.87 7.60 -63.41
CA THR A 142 38.03 8.36 -64.35
C THR A 142 37.38 9.57 -63.68
N ARG A 143 37.47 10.73 -64.32
CA ARG A 143 36.83 11.97 -63.89
C ARG A 143 35.79 12.42 -64.91
N VAL A 144 34.59 12.77 -64.43
CA VAL A 144 33.51 13.31 -65.26
C VAL A 144 33.04 14.64 -64.70
N HIS A 145 33.26 15.70 -65.46
CA HIS A 145 32.93 17.09 -65.11
C HIS A 145 31.42 17.35 -65.05
N ARG A 146 30.61 16.58 -65.79
CA ARG A 146 29.15 16.64 -65.73
C ARG A 146 28.56 15.38 -65.09
N SER A 147 27.55 14.79 -65.71
CA SER A 147 26.86 13.61 -65.20
C SER A 147 27.28 12.35 -65.95
N MET A 148 27.23 11.23 -65.25
CA MET A 148 27.41 9.89 -65.79
C MET A 148 26.09 9.12 -65.67
N SER A 149 25.62 8.51 -66.75
CA SER A 149 24.32 7.84 -66.82
C SER A 149 24.43 6.48 -67.47
N PHE A 150 23.74 5.49 -66.89
CA PHE A 150 23.54 4.13 -67.37
C PHE A 150 22.04 3.74 -67.30
N GLU A 151 21.16 4.73 -67.37
CA GLU A 151 19.71 4.56 -67.24
C GLU A 151 19.14 3.55 -68.25
N ASP A 152 18.12 2.80 -67.81
CA ASP A 152 17.37 1.82 -68.62
C ASP A 152 18.22 0.71 -69.27
N SER A 153 19.53 0.66 -68.98
CA SER A 153 20.46 -0.22 -69.66
C SER A 153 20.52 -1.60 -69.00
N ARG A 154 20.76 -2.62 -69.81
CA ARG A 154 20.87 -4.02 -69.38
C ARG A 154 22.30 -4.50 -69.56
N PHE A 155 22.88 -4.99 -68.48
CA PHE A 155 24.19 -5.62 -68.50
C PHE A 155 24.02 -7.13 -68.72
N ILE A 156 24.63 -7.65 -69.78
CA ILE A 156 24.60 -9.03 -70.21
C ILE A 156 26.03 -9.55 -70.13
N THR A 157 26.42 -10.07 -68.96
CA THR A 157 27.76 -10.62 -68.71
C THR A 157 27.70 -11.74 -67.68
N ALA A 158 28.69 -12.63 -67.70
CA ALA A 158 28.91 -13.63 -66.66
C ALA A 158 29.77 -13.09 -65.50
N GLU A 159 30.53 -12.01 -65.75
CA GLU A 159 31.41 -11.32 -64.79
C GLU A 159 30.65 -10.22 -64.00
N THR A 160 31.34 -9.52 -63.10
CA THR A 160 30.85 -8.29 -62.46
C THR A 160 30.36 -7.28 -63.52
N PRO A 161 29.04 -6.93 -63.57
CA PRO A 161 28.47 -6.03 -64.58
C PRO A 161 29.10 -4.63 -64.62
N PHE A 162 29.34 -4.05 -63.45
CA PHE A 162 29.95 -2.72 -63.33
C PHE A 162 30.98 -2.72 -62.21
N ARG A 163 32.22 -2.42 -62.55
CA ARG A 163 33.33 -2.27 -61.61
C ARG A 163 33.96 -0.90 -61.79
N ALA A 164 34.05 -0.13 -60.71
CA ALA A 164 34.72 1.15 -60.74
C ALA A 164 35.65 1.36 -59.54
N HIS A 165 36.83 1.90 -59.78
CA HIS A 165 37.81 2.24 -58.75
C HIS A 165 38.31 3.67 -58.96
N ASN A 166 38.36 4.45 -57.87
CA ASN A 166 38.91 5.80 -57.84
C ASN A 166 38.34 6.72 -58.93
N PHE A 167 37.02 6.88 -58.95
CA PHE A 167 36.34 7.72 -59.96
C PHE A 167 35.58 8.89 -59.32
N ASN A 168 35.50 10.01 -60.04
CA ASN A 168 34.83 11.22 -59.58
C ASN A 168 33.82 11.71 -60.62
N VAL A 169 32.59 11.98 -60.19
CA VAL A 169 31.52 12.56 -61.02
C VAL A 169 31.03 13.83 -60.32
N TRP A 170 31.29 15.00 -60.89
CA TRP A 170 30.84 16.26 -60.28
C TRP A 170 29.32 16.44 -60.32
N GLY A 171 28.65 15.89 -61.33
CA GLY A 171 27.20 15.88 -61.46
C GLY A 171 26.54 14.64 -60.85
N ASN A 172 25.51 14.12 -61.52
CA ASN A 172 24.79 12.94 -61.07
C ASN A 172 25.42 11.65 -61.63
N LEU A 173 25.37 10.58 -60.85
CA LEU A 173 25.65 9.22 -61.31
C LEU A 173 24.34 8.43 -61.31
N LEU A 174 23.84 8.05 -62.48
CA LEU A 174 22.49 7.47 -62.62
C LEU A 174 22.54 6.05 -63.18
N PHE A 175 21.90 5.13 -62.48
CA PHE A 175 21.63 3.73 -62.87
C PHE A 175 20.12 3.43 -62.78
N ASP A 176 19.28 4.45 -62.89
CA ASP A 176 17.83 4.31 -62.74
C ASP A 176 17.29 3.29 -63.77
N ARG A 177 16.50 2.33 -63.27
CA ARG A 177 15.91 1.20 -64.03
C ARG A 177 16.93 0.29 -64.75
N ALA A 178 18.22 0.39 -64.43
CA ALA A 178 19.22 -0.52 -64.98
C ALA A 178 18.99 -1.96 -64.50
N ARG A 179 19.45 -2.94 -65.30
CA ARG A 179 19.38 -4.37 -64.96
C ARG A 179 20.77 -4.97 -64.96
N MET A 180 21.21 -5.41 -63.78
CA MET A 180 22.53 -5.97 -63.55
C MET A 180 22.35 -7.37 -62.95
N PHE A 181 22.72 -8.41 -63.69
CA PHE A 181 22.59 -9.79 -63.21
C PHE A 181 23.96 -10.45 -63.23
N ALA A 182 24.55 -10.67 -62.06
CA ALA A 182 25.81 -11.39 -61.92
C ALA A 182 25.57 -12.90 -61.68
N GLY A 183 26.47 -13.73 -62.19
CA GLY A 183 26.45 -15.19 -62.06
C GLY A 183 27.00 -15.74 -60.73
N GLY A 184 27.19 -14.90 -59.70
CA GLY A 184 27.77 -15.28 -58.41
C GLY A 184 28.64 -14.21 -57.74
N GLU A 185 28.93 -13.11 -58.46
CA GLU A 185 29.75 -11.98 -57.98
C GLU A 185 28.90 -10.75 -57.59
N ASP A 186 29.57 -9.61 -57.40
CA ASP A 186 28.95 -8.30 -57.22
C ASP A 186 28.23 -7.85 -58.50
N ALA A 187 27.03 -7.30 -58.36
CA ALA A 187 26.29 -6.68 -59.46
C ALA A 187 26.86 -5.28 -59.78
N LEU A 188 27.25 -4.54 -58.73
CA LEU A 188 27.84 -3.21 -58.82
C LEU A 188 28.94 -3.11 -57.75
N HIS A 189 30.20 -3.01 -58.17
CA HIS A 189 31.33 -2.83 -57.27
C HIS A 189 31.97 -1.46 -57.51
N THR A 190 31.94 -0.60 -56.50
CA THR A 190 32.57 0.71 -56.56
C THR A 190 33.46 0.94 -55.34
N GLU A 191 34.70 1.35 -55.58
CA GLU A 191 35.66 1.69 -54.53
C GLU A 191 36.14 3.15 -54.69
N ARG A 192 36.17 3.90 -53.57
CA ARG A 192 36.73 5.26 -53.47
C ARG A 192 36.15 6.21 -54.50
N PHE A 193 34.83 6.36 -54.51
CA PHE A 193 34.17 7.26 -55.46
C PHE A 193 33.67 8.55 -54.80
N ALA A 194 33.61 9.61 -55.60
CA ALA A 194 32.98 10.87 -55.23
C ALA A 194 31.90 11.24 -56.26
N VAL A 195 30.69 11.57 -55.78
CA VAL A 195 29.60 12.08 -56.61
C VAL A 195 29.14 13.42 -56.03
N GLY A 196 29.25 14.50 -56.80
CA GLY A 196 28.83 15.84 -56.38
C GLY A 196 27.30 16.03 -56.36
N GLY A 197 26.58 15.26 -57.18
CA GLY A 197 25.12 15.26 -57.24
C GLY A 197 24.46 14.04 -56.59
N ARG A 198 23.37 13.57 -57.20
CA ARG A 198 22.62 12.37 -56.79
C ARG A 198 23.26 11.10 -57.35
N LEU A 199 23.31 10.06 -56.51
CA LEU A 199 23.49 8.67 -56.95
C LEU A 199 22.11 8.03 -57.16
N GLY A 200 21.69 7.89 -58.41
CA GLY A 200 20.41 7.31 -58.80
C GLY A 200 20.50 5.79 -59.01
N LEU A 201 19.70 5.04 -58.29
CA LEU A 201 19.52 3.58 -58.39
C LEU A 201 18.01 3.25 -58.40
N ALA A 202 17.16 4.21 -58.78
CA ALA A 202 15.72 4.09 -58.65
C ALA A 202 15.19 3.04 -59.63
N GLY A 203 14.48 2.04 -59.13
CA GLY A 203 14.00 0.91 -59.94
C GLY A 203 15.09 -0.03 -60.44
N LEU A 204 16.33 0.09 -59.95
CA LEU A 204 17.44 -0.83 -60.28
C LEU A 204 17.03 -2.28 -59.99
N ARG A 205 17.36 -3.20 -60.88
CA ARG A 205 17.23 -4.65 -60.65
C ARG A 205 18.60 -5.28 -60.63
N ALA A 206 19.06 -5.66 -59.44
CA ALA A 206 20.36 -6.27 -59.22
C ALA A 206 20.22 -7.70 -58.66
N ARG A 207 20.93 -8.66 -59.27
CA ARG A 207 21.19 -9.98 -58.69
C ARG A 207 22.70 -10.09 -58.44
N GLY A 208 23.10 -10.19 -57.17
CA GLY A 208 24.46 -9.98 -56.69
C GLY A 208 24.54 -8.78 -55.74
N SER A 209 25.70 -8.58 -55.10
CA SER A 209 25.92 -7.48 -54.15
C SER A 209 26.03 -6.12 -54.84
N VAL A 210 25.58 -5.06 -54.18
CA VAL A 210 25.90 -3.67 -54.53
C VAL A 210 26.84 -3.11 -53.47
N VAL A 211 28.08 -2.81 -53.85
CA VAL A 211 29.18 -2.49 -52.93
C VAL A 211 29.68 -1.06 -53.16
N PHE A 212 29.63 -0.25 -52.09
CA PHE A 212 30.22 1.08 -51.99
C PHE A 212 31.34 1.01 -50.92
N SER A 213 32.58 0.78 -51.35
CA SER A 213 33.72 0.59 -50.45
C SER A 213 34.73 1.75 -50.51
N GLY A 214 35.63 1.83 -49.53
CA GLY A 214 36.75 2.78 -49.57
C GLY A 214 36.43 4.23 -49.23
N ALA A 215 35.46 4.47 -48.32
CA ALA A 215 35.07 5.81 -47.85
C ALA A 215 34.51 6.73 -48.95
N SER A 216 33.57 6.20 -49.73
CA SER A 216 32.90 6.93 -50.80
C SER A 216 32.02 8.08 -50.29
N LYS A 217 31.95 9.15 -51.08
CA LYS A 217 31.22 10.39 -50.75
C LYS A 217 30.18 10.71 -51.84
N VAL A 218 28.96 10.99 -51.42
CA VAL A 218 27.89 11.50 -52.27
C VAL A 218 27.42 12.81 -51.64
N ASP A 219 27.71 13.94 -52.28
CA ASP A 219 27.29 15.25 -51.77
C ASP A 219 25.76 15.43 -51.84
N GLY A 220 25.09 14.73 -52.76
CA GLY A 220 23.64 14.63 -52.84
C GLY A 220 23.07 13.37 -52.17
N ARG A 221 21.87 12.98 -52.63
CA ARG A 221 21.16 11.80 -52.11
C ARG A 221 21.51 10.53 -52.87
N VAL A 222 21.46 9.39 -52.18
CA VAL A 222 21.43 8.05 -52.78
C VAL A 222 19.98 7.59 -52.85
N ASP A 223 19.49 7.30 -54.06
CA ASP A 223 18.08 7.01 -54.32
C ASP A 223 17.91 5.60 -54.89
N MET A 224 17.50 4.66 -54.05
CA MET A 224 17.18 3.25 -54.32
C MET A 224 15.67 3.00 -54.31
N THR A 225 14.85 4.04 -54.53
CA THR A 225 13.39 3.92 -54.52
C THR A 225 12.93 2.84 -55.50
N ASN A 226 12.07 1.92 -55.05
CA ASN A 226 11.57 0.76 -55.81
C ASN A 226 12.67 -0.17 -56.38
N ALA A 227 13.91 -0.10 -55.90
CA ALA A 227 14.96 -1.01 -56.33
C ALA A 227 14.69 -2.44 -55.84
N VAL A 228 15.15 -3.43 -56.62
CA VAL A 228 15.08 -4.85 -56.29
C VAL A 228 16.50 -5.40 -56.30
N ILE A 229 17.06 -5.64 -55.12
CA ILE A 229 18.44 -6.12 -54.95
C ILE A 229 18.39 -7.46 -54.23
N ARG A 230 19.01 -8.48 -54.83
CA ARG A 230 18.97 -9.85 -54.31
C ARG A 230 20.36 -10.47 -54.24
N ASN A 231 20.79 -10.85 -53.04
CA ASN A 231 22.03 -11.59 -52.79
C ASN A 231 21.87 -12.75 -51.78
N GLY A 232 20.68 -13.37 -51.74
CA GLY A 232 20.41 -14.51 -50.85
C GLY A 232 20.68 -14.19 -49.38
N ASP A 233 21.48 -15.04 -48.71
CA ASP A 233 21.89 -14.89 -47.30
C ASP A 233 23.11 -13.93 -47.14
N GLY A 234 23.68 -13.41 -48.23
CA GLY A 234 24.84 -12.52 -48.22
C GLY A 234 24.51 -11.05 -47.98
N THR A 235 25.51 -10.17 -48.12
CA THR A 235 25.30 -8.71 -48.07
C THR A 235 24.76 -8.24 -49.41
N ALA A 236 23.52 -7.75 -49.45
CA ALA A 236 22.89 -7.26 -50.68
C ALA A 236 23.34 -5.85 -51.03
N VAL A 237 23.49 -4.99 -50.03
CA VAL A 237 24.02 -3.64 -50.19
C VAL A 237 25.05 -3.39 -49.09
N ASP A 238 26.29 -3.19 -49.49
CA ASP A 238 27.38 -2.78 -48.60
C ASP A 238 27.63 -1.28 -48.78
N ALA A 239 27.14 -0.49 -47.84
CA ALA A 239 27.29 0.97 -47.79
C ALA A 239 28.05 1.39 -46.52
N ARG A 240 28.98 0.55 -46.05
CA ARG A 240 29.79 0.83 -44.87
C ARG A 240 30.65 2.07 -45.08
N ARG A 241 30.66 2.96 -44.09
CA ARG A 241 31.41 4.23 -44.12
C ARG A 241 31.03 5.17 -45.27
N LEU A 242 29.86 4.97 -45.88
CA LEU A 242 29.32 5.89 -46.89
C LEU A 242 29.02 7.24 -46.24
N THR A 243 29.44 8.33 -46.89
CA THR A 243 28.99 9.68 -46.55
C THR A 243 28.01 10.16 -47.60
N ALA A 244 26.77 10.46 -47.21
CA ALA A 244 25.74 10.94 -48.14
C ALA A 244 24.84 12.01 -47.51
N ALA A 245 24.22 12.88 -48.33
CA ALA A 245 23.25 13.84 -47.81
C ALA A 245 21.91 13.19 -47.41
N GLY A 246 21.56 12.06 -48.02
CA GLY A 246 20.36 11.29 -47.70
C GLY A 246 20.38 9.93 -48.38
N LEU A 247 19.63 8.98 -47.83
CA LEU A 247 19.51 7.62 -48.35
C LEU A 247 18.03 7.26 -48.45
N TYR A 248 17.51 7.10 -49.66
CA TYR A 248 16.09 6.85 -49.92
C TYR A 248 15.93 5.48 -50.56
N GLY A 249 15.14 4.61 -49.96
CA GLY A 249 14.85 3.25 -50.41
C GLY A 249 13.38 2.92 -50.25
N ASP A 250 12.50 3.89 -50.50
CA ASP A 250 11.05 3.70 -50.36
C ASP A 250 10.56 2.65 -51.36
N GLY A 251 9.75 1.69 -50.90
CA GLY A 251 9.27 0.55 -51.70
C GLY A 251 10.35 -0.43 -52.18
N MET A 252 11.59 -0.29 -51.69
CA MET A 252 12.70 -1.19 -52.06
C MET A 252 12.43 -2.63 -51.60
N ARG A 253 12.90 -3.60 -52.39
CA ARG A 253 12.96 -5.02 -52.00
C ARG A 253 14.41 -5.48 -51.95
N CYS A 254 14.87 -5.79 -50.75
CA CYS A 254 16.24 -6.22 -50.48
C CYS A 254 16.22 -7.62 -49.87
N THR A 255 16.82 -8.61 -50.53
CA THR A 255 17.05 -9.95 -49.94
C THR A 255 18.55 -10.15 -49.71
N GLY A 256 18.95 -10.22 -48.44
CA GLY A 256 20.31 -10.11 -47.94
C GLY A 256 20.46 -8.91 -46.99
N THR A 257 21.61 -8.77 -46.35
CA THR A 257 21.88 -7.67 -45.41
C THR A 257 22.06 -6.34 -46.16
N LEU A 258 21.39 -5.29 -45.67
CA LEU A 258 21.69 -3.90 -45.98
C LEU A 258 22.60 -3.33 -44.88
N ASP A 259 23.88 -3.16 -45.18
CA ASP A 259 24.92 -2.76 -44.22
C ASP A 259 25.26 -1.27 -44.36
N LEU A 260 24.94 -0.51 -43.31
CA LEU A 260 25.18 0.94 -43.17
C LEU A 260 26.14 1.23 -42.01
N ARG A 261 26.92 0.25 -41.56
CA ARG A 261 27.80 0.46 -40.39
C ARG A 261 28.78 1.59 -40.63
N HIS A 262 28.93 2.45 -39.63
CA HIS A 262 29.78 3.65 -39.68
C HIS A 262 29.44 4.65 -40.79
N ALA A 263 28.27 4.55 -41.43
CA ALA A 263 27.85 5.53 -42.43
C ALA A 263 27.50 6.87 -41.75
N THR A 264 27.76 7.96 -42.46
CA THR A 264 27.40 9.32 -42.03
C THR A 264 26.42 9.91 -43.03
N ILE A 265 25.16 9.99 -42.63
CA ILE A 265 24.07 10.54 -43.43
C ILE A 265 23.70 11.88 -42.81
N THR A 266 23.91 13.00 -43.52
CA THR A 266 23.59 14.32 -42.94
C THR A 266 22.09 14.62 -42.92
N GLY A 267 21.26 13.80 -43.57
CA GLY A 267 19.82 13.97 -43.63
C GLY A 267 19.06 12.68 -43.27
N THR A 268 18.02 12.40 -44.04
CA THR A 268 17.11 11.27 -43.78
C THR A 268 17.59 9.97 -44.42
N VAL A 269 17.43 8.88 -43.68
CA VAL A 269 17.47 7.50 -44.17
C VAL A 269 16.03 6.97 -44.21
N ALA A 270 15.43 6.86 -45.39
CA ALA A 270 14.03 6.47 -45.56
C ALA A 270 13.90 5.11 -46.25
N PHE A 271 13.13 4.21 -45.64
CA PHE A 271 12.80 2.88 -46.17
C PHE A 271 11.30 2.62 -46.03
N ASN A 272 10.48 3.61 -46.36
CA ASN A 272 9.05 3.56 -46.18
C ASN A 272 8.43 2.52 -47.13
N GLY A 273 7.61 1.61 -46.59
CA GLY A 273 7.03 0.50 -47.36
C GLY A 273 8.05 -0.48 -47.96
N ALA A 274 9.32 -0.44 -47.52
CA ALA A 274 10.35 -1.36 -47.99
C ALA A 274 10.15 -2.77 -47.44
N VAL A 275 10.66 -3.77 -48.15
CA VAL A 275 10.74 -5.17 -47.73
C VAL A 275 12.21 -5.57 -47.64
N LEU A 276 12.71 -5.72 -46.42
CA LEU A 276 14.09 -6.14 -46.14
C LEU A 276 14.06 -7.57 -45.58
N ALA A 277 14.80 -8.49 -46.17
CA ALA A 277 14.76 -9.90 -45.77
C ALA A 277 16.17 -10.51 -45.64
N CYS A 278 16.54 -10.87 -44.42
CA CYS A 278 17.71 -11.69 -44.07
C CYS A 278 17.36 -12.54 -42.82
N PRO A 279 16.65 -13.67 -42.98
CA PRO A 279 16.06 -14.41 -41.85
C PRO A 279 17.07 -14.95 -40.82
N LYS A 280 18.32 -15.18 -41.23
CA LYS A 280 19.38 -15.72 -40.36
C LYS A 280 20.25 -14.63 -39.71
N GLY A 281 19.94 -13.35 -39.90
CA GLY A 281 20.81 -12.27 -39.46
C GLY A 281 20.13 -10.91 -39.40
N TYR A 282 20.92 -9.86 -39.63
CA TYR A 282 20.44 -8.49 -39.66
C TYR A 282 20.02 -8.13 -41.09
N ALA A 283 18.73 -7.86 -41.28
CA ALA A 283 18.23 -7.34 -42.54
C ALA A 283 18.68 -5.89 -42.76
N LEU A 284 18.73 -5.10 -41.68
CA LEU A 284 19.31 -3.76 -41.64
C LEU A 284 20.38 -3.69 -40.54
N HIS A 285 21.63 -3.43 -40.94
CA HIS A 285 22.75 -3.28 -40.02
C HIS A 285 23.31 -1.87 -40.08
N ALA A 286 22.81 -1.00 -39.21
CA ALA A 286 23.15 0.42 -39.12
C ALA A 286 23.80 0.75 -37.77
N GLY A 287 24.77 -0.06 -37.35
CA GLY A 287 25.55 0.17 -36.13
C GLY A 287 26.56 1.31 -36.29
N ASP A 288 26.71 2.11 -35.24
CA ASP A 288 27.56 3.31 -35.25
C ASP A 288 27.22 4.28 -36.41
N VAL A 289 25.96 4.30 -36.88
CA VAL A 289 25.51 5.23 -37.92
C VAL A 289 25.24 6.61 -37.33
N ALA A 290 25.58 7.67 -38.06
CA ALA A 290 25.17 9.03 -37.74
C ALA A 290 24.15 9.49 -38.78
N ALA A 291 22.91 9.75 -38.36
CA ALA A 291 21.83 10.23 -39.22
C ALA A 291 21.03 11.34 -38.53
N ASP A 292 20.38 12.20 -39.29
CA ASP A 292 19.41 13.13 -38.70
C ASP A 292 18.12 12.38 -38.39
N ARG A 293 17.62 11.60 -39.35
CA ARG A 293 16.39 10.81 -39.19
C ARG A 293 16.50 9.44 -39.85
N ILE A 294 15.88 8.44 -39.25
CA ILE A 294 15.67 7.12 -39.87
C ILE A 294 14.17 6.83 -39.87
N GLU A 295 13.61 6.54 -41.04
CA GLU A 295 12.19 6.27 -41.26
C GLU A 295 11.98 4.85 -41.84
N LEU A 296 11.27 4.02 -41.10
CA LEU A 296 10.83 2.67 -41.46
C LEU A 296 9.30 2.63 -41.28
N GLU A 297 8.57 3.46 -42.03
CA GLU A 297 7.13 3.65 -41.86
C GLU A 297 6.32 3.04 -43.02
N SER A 298 5.03 3.36 -43.07
CA SER A 298 4.11 3.03 -44.16
C SER A 298 4.02 1.53 -44.45
N GLY A 299 4.03 0.70 -43.39
CA GLY A 299 3.91 -0.75 -43.50
C GLY A 299 5.17 -1.45 -43.99
N ALA A 300 6.35 -0.86 -43.75
CA ALA A 300 7.63 -1.51 -43.96
C ALA A 300 7.67 -2.88 -43.25
N ARG A 301 8.30 -3.87 -43.91
CA ARG A 301 8.41 -5.25 -43.41
C ARG A 301 9.86 -5.68 -43.38
N VAL A 302 10.28 -6.21 -42.24
CA VAL A 302 11.63 -6.73 -42.03
C VAL A 302 11.51 -8.20 -41.61
N GLN A 303 12.10 -9.09 -42.40
CA GLN A 303 12.35 -10.49 -42.03
C GLN A 303 13.82 -10.59 -41.60
N GLY A 304 14.08 -10.86 -40.32
CA GLY A 304 15.39 -10.70 -39.70
C GLY A 304 15.45 -9.49 -38.76
N ALA A 305 16.64 -9.20 -38.23
CA ALA A 305 16.85 -8.20 -37.18
C ALA A 305 17.19 -6.80 -37.73
N VAL A 306 16.86 -5.75 -36.96
CA VAL A 306 17.31 -4.37 -37.18
C VAL A 306 18.34 -3.99 -36.11
N SER A 307 19.56 -3.66 -36.52
CA SER A 307 20.68 -3.33 -35.64
C SER A 307 21.10 -1.86 -35.79
N LEU A 308 21.05 -1.12 -34.69
CA LEU A 308 21.39 0.30 -34.54
C LEU A 308 22.23 0.58 -33.26
N PRO A 309 23.15 -0.32 -32.81
CA PRO A 309 23.88 -0.10 -31.57
C PRO A 309 24.82 1.10 -31.69
N ARG A 310 24.92 1.89 -30.61
CA ARG A 310 25.77 3.10 -30.52
C ARG A 310 25.56 4.14 -31.62
N SER A 311 24.45 4.05 -32.33
CA SER A 311 24.11 4.98 -33.42
C SER A 311 23.66 6.33 -32.87
N VAL A 312 23.90 7.40 -33.62
CA VAL A 312 23.51 8.76 -33.29
C VAL A 312 22.44 9.23 -34.27
N ILE A 313 21.20 9.34 -33.79
CA ILE A 313 20.05 9.81 -34.55
C ILE A 313 19.61 11.14 -33.95
N ARG A 314 19.91 12.24 -34.66
CA ARG A 314 19.81 13.60 -34.11
C ARG A 314 18.37 14.07 -33.90
N ASP A 315 17.43 13.58 -34.71
CA ASP A 315 16.01 13.93 -34.64
C ASP A 315 15.15 12.71 -34.28
N THR A 316 14.85 11.83 -35.24
CA THR A 316 13.82 10.80 -35.01
C THR A 316 14.19 9.45 -35.62
N LEU A 317 14.01 8.37 -34.85
CA LEU A 317 13.90 7.00 -35.34
C LEU A 317 12.41 6.64 -35.38
N ALA A 318 11.83 6.65 -36.57
CA ALA A 318 10.42 6.39 -36.80
C ALA A 318 10.22 4.97 -37.35
N MET A 319 9.49 4.16 -36.61
CA MET A 319 9.17 2.75 -36.90
C MET A 319 7.65 2.53 -36.87
N ARG A 320 6.87 3.52 -37.33
CA ARG A 320 5.41 3.48 -37.25
C ARG A 320 4.84 2.38 -38.14
N GLY A 321 4.08 1.45 -37.55
CA GLY A 321 3.51 0.31 -38.27
C GLY A 321 4.54 -0.68 -38.81
N LEU A 322 5.78 -0.65 -38.30
CA LEU A 322 6.84 -1.58 -38.71
C LEU A 322 6.51 -3.00 -38.24
N SER A 323 6.63 -3.99 -39.13
CA SER A 323 6.55 -5.41 -38.78
C SER A 323 7.91 -6.07 -38.90
N VAL A 324 8.45 -6.55 -37.79
CA VAL A 324 9.70 -7.33 -37.74
C VAL A 324 9.40 -8.77 -37.33
N ARG A 325 9.79 -9.74 -38.15
CA ARG A 325 9.54 -11.18 -37.96
C ARG A 325 10.78 -12.01 -38.29
N GLU A 326 10.78 -13.30 -37.94
CA GLU A 326 11.85 -14.26 -38.29
C GLU A 326 13.24 -13.79 -37.81
N THR A 327 13.35 -13.40 -36.54
CA THR A 327 14.46 -12.55 -36.04
C THR A 327 15.64 -13.30 -35.43
N ALA A 328 15.63 -14.64 -35.48
CA ALA A 328 16.56 -15.49 -34.71
C ALA A 328 16.69 -15.10 -33.22
N GLY A 329 15.68 -14.41 -32.66
CA GLY A 329 15.60 -13.98 -31.26
C GLY A 329 15.70 -12.47 -31.01
N ARG A 330 16.20 -11.65 -31.95
CA ARG A 330 16.39 -10.19 -31.74
C ARG A 330 15.68 -9.37 -32.80
N ALA A 331 14.62 -8.66 -32.44
CA ALA A 331 13.89 -7.82 -33.39
C ALA A 331 14.61 -6.50 -33.66
N VAL A 332 14.91 -5.74 -32.60
CA VAL A 332 15.55 -4.42 -32.69
C VAL A 332 16.63 -4.32 -31.63
N VAL A 333 17.83 -3.90 -32.04
CA VAL A 333 18.97 -3.70 -31.14
C VAL A 333 19.48 -2.27 -31.30
N ALA A 334 19.17 -1.40 -30.34
CA ALA A 334 19.64 0.00 -30.31
C ALA A 334 20.38 0.31 -28.99
N SER A 335 21.05 -0.69 -28.42
CA SER A 335 21.79 -0.53 -27.16
C SER A 335 22.90 0.53 -27.30
N GLY A 336 22.99 1.42 -26.31
CA GLY A 336 23.94 2.55 -26.29
C GLY A 336 23.69 3.61 -27.37
N ALA A 337 22.58 3.56 -28.10
CA ALA A 337 22.27 4.56 -29.11
C ALA A 337 21.86 5.91 -28.48
N ARG A 338 22.15 7.00 -29.18
CA ARG A 338 21.71 8.35 -28.82
C ARG A 338 20.67 8.81 -29.83
N ILE A 339 19.40 8.79 -29.43
CA ILE A 339 18.25 9.02 -30.32
C ILE A 339 17.38 10.10 -29.72
N THR A 340 17.19 11.26 -30.37
CA THR A 340 16.32 12.30 -29.77
C THR A 340 14.88 11.80 -29.58
N ASN A 341 14.23 11.27 -30.62
CA ASN A 341 12.89 10.70 -30.55
C ASN A 341 12.87 9.27 -31.10
N LEU A 342 12.47 8.28 -30.28
CA LEU A 342 12.17 6.93 -30.75
C LEU A 342 10.65 6.75 -30.79
N VAL A 343 10.10 6.46 -31.96
CA VAL A 343 8.65 6.28 -32.17
C VAL A 343 8.38 4.95 -32.85
N ALA A 344 7.73 4.03 -32.16
CA ALA A 344 7.35 2.71 -32.66
C ALA A 344 5.84 2.47 -32.64
N ASP A 345 5.05 3.53 -32.83
CA ASP A 345 3.58 3.47 -32.70
C ASP A 345 2.98 2.43 -33.67
N ASN A 346 2.08 1.57 -33.18
CA ASN A 346 1.46 0.46 -33.93
C ASN A 346 2.44 -0.56 -34.55
N ALA A 347 3.68 -0.65 -34.05
CA ALA A 347 4.65 -1.62 -34.54
C ALA A 347 4.41 -3.03 -33.98
N SER A 348 4.89 -4.06 -34.69
CA SER A 348 4.88 -5.46 -34.27
C SER A 348 6.29 -6.04 -34.34
N PHE A 349 6.83 -6.44 -33.18
CA PHE A 349 8.15 -7.02 -33.03
C PHE A 349 8.04 -8.46 -32.51
N ASP A 350 8.52 -9.41 -33.30
CA ASP A 350 8.68 -10.81 -32.90
C ASP A 350 10.16 -11.04 -32.53
N GLY A 351 10.47 -11.05 -31.23
CA GLY A 351 11.83 -11.10 -30.70
C GLY A 351 12.19 -9.94 -29.76
N HIS A 352 13.38 -10.00 -29.20
CA HIS A 352 13.88 -9.05 -28.20
C HIS A 352 14.07 -7.64 -28.78
N VAL A 353 13.55 -6.63 -28.08
CA VAL A 353 13.78 -5.20 -28.34
C VAL A 353 14.77 -4.67 -27.30
N ALA A 354 16.06 -4.57 -27.68
CA ALA A 354 17.15 -4.13 -26.82
C ALA A 354 17.39 -2.62 -26.96
N LEU A 355 17.03 -1.87 -25.93
CA LEU A 355 17.23 -0.41 -25.79
C LEU A 355 18.07 -0.10 -24.55
N ASP A 356 18.94 -1.03 -24.16
CA ASP A 356 19.80 -0.88 -22.98
C ASP A 356 20.76 0.28 -23.15
N GLU A 357 20.92 1.09 -22.10
CA GLU A 357 21.80 2.26 -22.08
C GLU A 357 21.49 3.29 -23.19
N ILE A 358 20.27 3.27 -23.75
CA ILE A 358 19.84 4.27 -24.72
C ILE A 358 19.75 5.65 -24.05
N GLU A 359 20.21 6.68 -24.75
CA GLU A 359 19.92 8.06 -24.41
C GLU A 359 18.88 8.61 -25.38
N ALA A 360 17.68 8.89 -24.87
CA ALA A 360 16.62 9.48 -25.66
C ALA A 360 15.94 10.67 -24.99
N THR A 361 15.31 11.54 -25.77
CA THR A 361 14.41 12.56 -25.21
C THR A 361 13.03 11.97 -25.00
N TYR A 362 12.52 11.26 -26.00
CA TYR A 362 11.24 10.55 -25.96
C TYR A 362 11.40 9.12 -26.46
N VAL A 363 10.70 8.20 -25.80
CA VAL A 363 10.52 6.83 -26.27
C VAL A 363 9.02 6.53 -26.27
N ARG A 364 8.46 6.27 -27.45
CA ARG A 364 7.05 5.94 -27.65
C ARG A 364 6.91 4.54 -28.24
N LEU A 365 6.22 3.69 -27.50
CA LEU A 365 5.83 2.32 -27.85
C LEU A 365 4.31 2.19 -27.78
N VAL A 366 3.59 3.15 -28.38
CA VAL A 366 2.12 3.23 -28.28
C VAL A 366 1.48 2.17 -29.16
N ASP A 367 0.53 1.41 -28.61
CA ASP A 367 -0.15 0.29 -29.30
C ASP A 367 0.82 -0.69 -29.97
N THR A 368 2.04 -0.79 -29.43
CA THR A 368 3.08 -1.67 -29.94
C THR A 368 2.84 -3.09 -29.45
N ARG A 369 3.07 -4.08 -30.32
CA ARG A 369 3.05 -5.51 -29.96
C ARG A 369 4.46 -6.05 -29.94
N VAL A 370 4.89 -6.59 -28.81
CA VAL A 370 6.16 -7.31 -28.66
C VAL A 370 5.87 -8.73 -28.19
N SER A 371 6.30 -9.72 -28.96
CA SER A 371 6.21 -11.14 -28.58
C SER A 371 7.60 -11.73 -28.46
N CYS A 372 7.97 -12.19 -27.27
CA CYS A 372 9.20 -12.94 -27.04
C CYS A 372 9.02 -13.92 -25.86
N PRO A 373 8.24 -15.00 -26.03
CA PRO A 373 7.77 -15.82 -24.90
C PRO A 373 8.87 -16.62 -24.19
N HIS A 374 9.99 -16.90 -24.87
CA HIS A 374 11.05 -17.78 -24.35
C HIS A 374 12.20 -17.01 -23.67
N ASP A 375 12.29 -15.69 -23.84
CA ASP A 375 13.39 -14.88 -23.30
C ASP A 375 13.00 -14.22 -21.97
N ALA A 376 14.00 -13.94 -21.13
CA ALA A 376 13.84 -13.25 -19.86
C ALA A 376 13.36 -11.80 -20.04
N TRP A 377 13.75 -11.15 -21.13
CA TRP A 377 13.43 -9.75 -21.42
C TRP A 377 12.88 -9.64 -22.84
N SER A 378 11.68 -9.10 -22.99
CA SER A 378 11.10 -8.87 -24.33
C SER A 378 11.39 -7.45 -24.80
N VAL A 379 11.28 -6.48 -23.89
CA VAL A 379 11.73 -5.10 -24.07
C VAL A 379 12.68 -4.77 -22.94
N SER A 380 13.93 -4.46 -23.25
CA SER A 380 14.93 -4.05 -22.26
C SER A 380 15.33 -2.60 -22.45
N LEU A 381 15.20 -1.83 -21.38
CA LEU A 381 15.55 -0.41 -21.21
C LEU A 381 16.49 -0.29 -20.00
N GLN A 382 17.36 -1.28 -19.81
CA GLN A 382 18.24 -1.31 -18.65
C GLN A 382 19.16 -0.09 -18.66
N SER A 383 19.20 0.65 -17.56
CA SER A 383 20.00 1.88 -17.44
C SER A 383 19.73 2.94 -18.53
N ALA A 384 18.57 2.87 -19.20
CA ALA A 384 18.18 3.84 -20.21
C ALA A 384 18.00 5.23 -19.58
N THR A 385 18.37 6.29 -20.31
CA THR A 385 18.12 7.68 -19.92
C THR A 385 17.16 8.33 -20.90
N VAL A 386 15.90 8.48 -20.48
CA VAL A 386 14.83 9.15 -21.22
C VAL A 386 14.60 10.54 -20.62
N ARG A 387 15.05 11.60 -21.30
CA ARG A 387 15.05 12.97 -20.74
C ARG A 387 13.65 13.51 -20.47
N ARG A 388 12.62 13.06 -21.21
CA ARG A 388 11.23 13.47 -21.02
C ARG A 388 10.35 12.27 -20.69
N GLU A 389 9.68 11.69 -21.66
CA GLU A 389 8.62 10.70 -21.41
C GLU A 389 8.93 9.35 -22.04
N LEU A 390 8.70 8.29 -21.25
CA LEU A 390 8.60 6.91 -21.72
C LEU A 390 7.11 6.56 -21.79
N ASN A 391 6.57 6.50 -23.00
CA ASN A 391 5.17 6.24 -23.25
C ASN A 391 4.98 4.83 -23.84
N CYS A 392 4.38 3.97 -23.06
CA CYS A 392 4.03 2.58 -23.39
C CYS A 392 2.50 2.38 -23.32
N GLU A 393 1.72 3.41 -23.66
CA GLU A 393 0.27 3.34 -23.71
C GLU A 393 -0.20 2.27 -24.71
N GLY A 394 -1.12 1.40 -24.30
CA GLY A 394 -1.63 0.31 -25.15
C GLY A 394 -0.60 -0.78 -25.49
N LEU A 395 0.62 -0.75 -24.93
CA LEU A 395 1.67 -1.73 -25.19
C LEU A 395 1.18 -3.15 -24.86
N TYR A 396 1.24 -4.05 -25.84
CA TYR A 396 1.05 -5.48 -25.64
C TYR A 396 2.41 -6.17 -25.63
N ASN A 397 2.81 -6.73 -24.49
CA ASN A 397 4.13 -7.30 -24.30
C ASN A 397 4.05 -8.71 -23.70
N GLU A 398 4.46 -9.72 -24.47
CA GLU A 398 4.66 -11.09 -23.98
C GLU A 398 6.14 -11.26 -23.60
N GLY A 399 6.40 -11.32 -22.28
CA GLY A 399 7.73 -11.29 -21.68
C GLY A 399 7.88 -10.16 -20.66
N THR A 400 9.12 -9.90 -20.23
CA THR A 400 9.38 -8.84 -19.22
C THR A 400 9.62 -7.50 -19.91
N LEU A 401 8.92 -6.46 -19.47
CA LEU A 401 9.31 -5.07 -19.71
C LEU A 401 10.35 -4.67 -18.64
N ASN A 402 11.61 -4.61 -19.02
CA ASN A 402 12.72 -4.34 -18.11
C ASN A 402 13.14 -2.86 -18.18
N ALA A 403 12.73 -2.06 -17.20
CA ALA A 403 13.14 -0.68 -16.98
C ALA A 403 14.07 -0.54 -15.75
N TYR A 404 14.86 -1.59 -15.46
CA TYR A 404 15.78 -1.60 -14.33
C TYR A 404 16.77 -0.43 -14.39
N ALA A 405 16.85 0.34 -13.30
CA ALA A 405 17.71 1.52 -13.19
C ALA A 405 17.52 2.59 -14.29
N ALA A 406 16.39 2.55 -15.01
CA ALA A 406 16.08 3.55 -16.03
C ALA A 406 15.79 4.92 -15.39
N LYS A 407 16.24 5.99 -16.03
CA LYS A 407 16.02 7.38 -15.63
C LYS A 407 15.06 8.04 -16.61
N VAL A 408 13.88 8.42 -16.15
CA VAL A 408 12.85 9.08 -16.97
C VAL A 408 12.55 10.46 -16.39
N GLY A 409 12.70 11.53 -17.16
CA GLY A 409 12.63 12.90 -16.63
C GLY A 409 11.22 13.37 -16.23
N THR A 410 10.19 13.12 -17.05
CA THR A 410 8.83 13.64 -16.82
C THR A 410 7.83 12.58 -16.40
N GLY A 411 7.81 11.40 -17.02
CA GLY A 411 6.82 10.38 -16.66
C GLY A 411 6.93 9.09 -17.45
N LEU A 412 6.38 8.04 -16.83
CA LEU A 412 6.22 6.71 -17.41
C LEU A 412 4.74 6.41 -17.53
N VAL A 413 4.26 6.23 -18.76
CA VAL A 413 2.85 5.98 -19.07
C VAL A 413 2.69 4.53 -19.55
N LEU A 414 1.79 3.79 -18.89
CA LEU A 414 1.44 2.39 -19.14
C LEU A 414 -0.07 2.22 -19.27
N SER A 415 -0.81 3.31 -19.53
CA SER A 415 -2.27 3.30 -19.68
C SER A 415 -2.73 2.32 -20.74
N GLY A 416 -3.67 1.42 -20.39
CA GLY A 416 -4.17 0.38 -21.29
C GLY A 416 -3.16 -0.72 -21.68
N ALA A 417 -1.93 -0.72 -21.15
CA ALA A 417 -0.94 -1.73 -21.49
C ALA A 417 -1.31 -3.11 -20.95
N ARG A 418 -0.92 -4.16 -21.69
CA ARG A 418 -1.09 -5.57 -21.35
C ARG A 418 0.28 -6.23 -21.28
N LEU A 419 0.73 -6.55 -20.08
CA LEU A 419 2.02 -7.20 -19.83
C LEU A 419 1.78 -8.65 -19.41
N ASN A 420 2.30 -9.61 -20.16
CA ASN A 420 2.04 -11.03 -19.93
C ASN A 420 3.35 -11.79 -19.70
N ARG A 421 3.59 -12.20 -18.46
CA ARG A 421 4.66 -13.09 -18.01
C ARG A 421 4.26 -13.78 -16.68
N PRO A 422 3.40 -14.81 -16.72
CA PRO A 422 2.77 -15.38 -15.54
C PRO A 422 3.76 -15.92 -14.50
N ASP A 423 4.84 -16.57 -14.97
CA ASP A 423 5.86 -17.20 -14.12
C ASP A 423 7.00 -16.25 -13.71
N GLY A 424 6.84 -14.94 -13.90
CA GLY A 424 7.94 -13.99 -13.69
C GLY A 424 7.50 -12.56 -13.43
N ARG A 425 8.39 -11.62 -13.73
CA ARG A 425 8.12 -10.18 -13.62
C ARG A 425 7.59 -9.69 -14.96
N ALA A 426 6.34 -9.27 -15.00
CA ALA A 426 5.78 -8.61 -16.19
C ALA A 426 6.42 -7.23 -16.38
N LEU A 427 6.67 -6.50 -15.28
CA LEU A 427 7.38 -5.22 -15.26
C LEU A 427 8.50 -5.24 -14.21
N ASN A 428 9.73 -5.00 -14.64
CA ASN A 428 10.86 -4.78 -13.75
C ASN A 428 11.32 -3.33 -13.84
N ALA A 429 10.86 -2.47 -12.95
CA ALA A 429 11.27 -1.07 -12.81
C ALA A 429 11.99 -0.84 -11.47
N SER A 430 12.68 -1.86 -10.96
CA SER A 430 13.48 -1.73 -9.76
C SER A 430 14.60 -0.71 -9.96
N ARG A 431 14.84 0.14 -8.95
CA ARG A 431 15.79 1.25 -8.96
C ARG A 431 15.56 2.30 -10.05
N ALA A 432 14.41 2.29 -10.74
CA ALA A 432 14.08 3.32 -11.71
C ALA A 432 13.91 4.68 -11.03
N VAL A 433 14.33 5.74 -11.71
CA VAL A 433 14.15 7.14 -11.27
C VAL A 433 13.21 7.82 -12.24
N ILE A 434 11.99 8.10 -11.80
CA ILE A 434 10.95 8.76 -12.60
C ILE A 434 10.76 10.17 -12.04
N GLY A 435 11.22 11.21 -12.73
CA GLY A 435 11.17 12.59 -12.24
C GLY A 435 9.76 13.15 -12.08
N GLY A 436 8.75 12.57 -12.75
CA GLY A 436 7.34 12.93 -12.53
C GLY A 436 6.43 11.75 -12.23
N ARG A 437 5.32 11.61 -12.96
CA ARG A 437 4.25 10.64 -12.62
C ARG A 437 4.50 9.30 -13.31
N MET A 438 4.24 8.22 -12.59
CA MET A 438 4.11 6.87 -13.17
C MET A 438 2.63 6.50 -13.22
N THR A 439 2.09 6.26 -14.42
CA THR A 439 0.66 6.08 -14.65
C THR A 439 0.39 4.74 -15.31
N PHE A 440 -0.37 3.87 -14.64
CA PHE A 440 -0.89 2.63 -15.22
C PHE A 440 -2.30 2.82 -15.75
N GLY A 441 -3.11 3.72 -15.17
CA GLY A 441 -4.44 4.09 -15.67
C GLY A 441 -5.45 2.94 -15.76
N GLU A 442 -6.66 3.27 -16.24
CA GLU A 442 -7.71 2.29 -16.45
C GLU A 442 -7.35 1.31 -17.58
N ALA A 443 -7.89 0.10 -17.51
CA ALA A 443 -7.66 -1.00 -18.46
C ALA A 443 -6.24 -1.62 -18.49
N PHE A 444 -5.29 -1.13 -17.69
CA PHE A 444 -4.00 -1.81 -17.53
C PHE A 444 -4.17 -3.22 -16.95
N GLN A 445 -3.50 -4.18 -17.58
CA GLN A 445 -3.50 -5.59 -17.18
C GLN A 445 -2.08 -6.11 -17.12
N ALA A 446 -1.71 -6.69 -15.98
CA ALA A 446 -0.47 -7.45 -15.84
C ALA A 446 -0.78 -8.87 -15.37
N ASP A 447 -0.29 -9.85 -16.12
CA ASP A 447 -0.20 -11.25 -15.68
C ASP A 447 1.28 -11.51 -15.36
N GLY A 448 1.61 -11.61 -14.08
CA GLY A 448 2.98 -11.59 -13.54
C GLY A 448 3.26 -10.42 -12.60
N ASP A 449 4.44 -10.47 -11.98
CA ASP A 449 4.82 -9.53 -10.94
C ASP A 449 5.22 -8.14 -11.49
N ILE A 450 4.89 -7.08 -10.74
CA ILE A 450 5.34 -5.71 -10.95
C ILE A 450 6.35 -5.37 -9.86
N ASP A 451 7.61 -5.14 -10.24
CA ASP A 451 8.69 -4.79 -9.31
C ASP A 451 9.09 -3.31 -9.43
N LEU A 452 8.78 -2.54 -8.39
CA LEU A 452 9.16 -1.14 -8.19
C LEU A 452 10.09 -0.97 -6.98
N SER A 453 10.77 -2.05 -6.57
CA SER A 453 11.65 -2.02 -5.40
C SER A 453 12.79 -1.01 -5.60
N HIS A 454 13.01 -0.16 -4.60
CA HIS A 454 14.00 0.93 -4.63
C HIS A 454 13.79 2.01 -5.71
N ALA A 455 12.61 2.08 -6.34
CA ALA A 455 12.32 3.16 -7.29
C ALA A 455 12.16 4.52 -6.58
N ASP A 456 12.51 5.61 -7.27
CA ASP A 456 12.26 7.00 -6.84
C ASP A 456 11.32 7.68 -7.84
N ILE A 457 10.09 7.95 -7.41
CA ILE A 457 9.03 8.58 -8.21
C ILE A 457 8.82 10.01 -7.69
N GLY A 458 9.14 10.99 -8.54
CA GLY A 458 9.15 12.41 -8.23
C GLY A 458 7.78 13.07 -8.12
N LYS A 459 6.72 12.41 -8.59
CA LYS A 459 5.33 12.80 -8.33
C LYS A 459 4.52 11.59 -7.83
N SER A 460 3.35 11.34 -8.40
CA SER A 460 2.43 10.31 -7.95
C SER A 460 2.69 8.97 -8.64
N LEU A 461 2.41 7.87 -7.93
CA LEU A 461 2.26 6.53 -8.50
C LEU A 461 0.76 6.25 -8.66
N ALA A 462 0.27 6.27 -9.89
CA ALA A 462 -1.15 6.12 -10.20
C ALA A 462 -1.44 4.75 -10.83
N MET A 463 -2.02 3.85 -10.04
CA MET A 463 -2.45 2.51 -10.41
C MET A 463 -3.98 2.36 -10.32
N ASP A 464 -4.70 3.46 -10.58
CA ASP A 464 -6.17 3.48 -10.53
C ASP A 464 -6.76 2.57 -11.63
N GLY A 465 -7.68 1.67 -11.26
CA GLY A 465 -8.33 0.74 -12.18
C GLY A 465 -7.44 -0.38 -12.74
N ALA A 466 -6.19 -0.48 -12.29
CA ALA A 466 -5.23 -1.49 -12.73
C ALA A 466 -5.64 -2.90 -12.27
N ARG A 467 -5.45 -3.91 -13.14
CA ARG A 467 -5.65 -5.33 -12.81
C ARG A 467 -4.30 -6.06 -12.86
N VAL A 468 -3.91 -6.67 -11.76
CA VAL A 468 -2.62 -7.36 -11.63
C VAL A 468 -2.86 -8.77 -11.09
N ALA A 469 -2.62 -9.79 -11.91
CA ALA A 469 -2.54 -11.19 -11.51
C ALA A 469 -1.07 -11.51 -11.16
N GLY A 470 -0.67 -11.23 -9.93
CA GLY A 470 0.71 -11.29 -9.48
C GLY A 470 0.95 -10.40 -8.26
N LYS A 471 2.23 -10.09 -8.00
CA LYS A 471 2.65 -9.25 -6.86
C LYS A 471 3.12 -7.88 -7.30
N VAL A 472 2.69 -6.85 -6.58
CA VAL A 472 3.20 -5.47 -6.68
C VAL A 472 4.21 -5.23 -5.56
N ARG A 473 5.50 -5.16 -5.90
CA ARG A 473 6.59 -4.92 -4.94
C ARG A 473 6.97 -3.44 -4.93
N LEU A 474 6.81 -2.82 -3.77
CA LEU A 474 7.11 -1.42 -3.45
C LEU A 474 8.20 -1.31 -2.37
N PHE A 475 9.03 -2.34 -2.21
CA PHE A 475 10.06 -2.43 -1.17
C PHE A 475 11.00 -1.23 -1.24
N ARG A 476 11.04 -0.43 -0.17
CA ARG A 476 11.85 0.80 -0.06
C ARG A 476 11.70 1.76 -1.26
N CYS A 477 10.53 1.75 -1.90
CA CYS A 477 10.19 2.72 -2.94
C CYS A 477 9.95 4.11 -2.30
N ARG A 478 10.30 5.17 -3.01
CA ARG A 478 10.02 6.55 -2.61
C ARG A 478 9.07 7.19 -3.61
N VAL A 479 7.97 7.77 -3.12
CA VAL A 479 6.99 8.51 -3.90
C VAL A 479 6.84 9.90 -3.29
N ARG A 480 7.19 10.96 -4.02
CA ARG A 480 7.20 12.35 -3.51
C ARG A 480 5.81 13.01 -3.43
N SER A 481 4.78 12.35 -3.93
CA SER A 481 3.39 12.80 -3.84
C SER A 481 2.53 11.60 -3.41
N ASP A 482 1.49 11.25 -4.15
CA ASP A 482 0.50 10.26 -3.73
C ASP A 482 0.71 8.88 -4.36
N VAL A 483 0.32 7.83 -3.63
CA VAL A 483 0.11 6.49 -4.17
C VAL A 483 -1.39 6.28 -4.32
N LEU A 484 -1.86 6.05 -5.54
CA LEU A 484 -3.27 5.94 -5.89
C LEU A 484 -3.54 4.53 -6.43
N LEU A 485 -4.36 3.76 -5.72
CA LEU A 485 -4.78 2.38 -6.01
C LEU A 485 -6.31 2.30 -6.06
N ARG A 486 -6.99 3.34 -6.60
CA ARG A 486 -8.45 3.41 -6.57
C ARG A 486 -9.05 2.40 -7.55
N ASN A 487 -10.03 1.61 -7.10
CA ASN A 487 -10.67 0.56 -7.91
C ASN A 487 -9.69 -0.44 -8.54
N ALA A 488 -8.49 -0.59 -7.98
CA ALA A 488 -7.50 -1.55 -8.48
C ALA A 488 -7.87 -2.97 -8.01
N THR A 489 -7.45 -3.97 -8.78
CA THR A 489 -7.58 -5.39 -8.42
C THR A 489 -6.20 -6.04 -8.48
N VAL A 490 -5.76 -6.63 -7.37
CA VAL A 490 -4.49 -7.37 -7.30
C VAL A 490 -4.76 -8.76 -6.72
N GLU A 491 -4.42 -9.80 -7.46
CA GLU A 491 -4.70 -11.19 -7.07
C GLU A 491 -3.45 -12.04 -7.21
N GLY A 492 -3.15 -12.87 -6.21
CA GLY A 492 -1.97 -13.73 -6.23
C GLY A 492 -1.76 -14.47 -4.91
N ALA A 493 -0.78 -15.38 -4.87
CA ALA A 493 -0.50 -16.17 -3.67
C ALA A 493 0.30 -15.37 -2.62
N GLY A 494 -0.16 -15.41 -1.36
CA GLY A 494 0.53 -14.81 -0.21
C GLY A 494 0.37 -13.30 -0.14
N ILE A 495 1.48 -12.56 -0.02
CA ILE A 495 1.47 -11.09 -0.02
C ILE A 495 1.47 -10.59 -1.48
N VAL A 496 0.42 -9.89 -1.86
CA VAL A 496 0.21 -9.38 -3.21
C VAL A 496 0.65 -7.94 -3.39
N ILE A 497 0.62 -7.14 -2.33
CA ILE A 497 1.20 -5.78 -2.34
C ILE A 497 2.20 -5.71 -1.18
N ASP A 498 3.49 -5.58 -1.50
CA ASP A 498 4.57 -5.54 -0.51
C ASP A 498 5.28 -4.18 -0.54
N GLY A 499 4.87 -3.29 0.36
CA GLY A 499 5.42 -1.95 0.57
C GLY A 499 6.26 -1.81 1.83
N ILE A 500 7.07 -2.82 2.20
CA ILE A 500 8.00 -2.68 3.33
C ILE A 500 8.92 -1.46 3.13
N GLY A 501 8.90 -0.53 4.09
CA GLY A 501 9.73 0.67 4.06
C GLY A 501 9.37 1.66 2.93
N LEU A 502 8.15 1.57 2.38
CA LEU A 502 7.63 2.53 1.41
C LEU A 502 7.55 3.93 2.03
N ARG A 503 8.13 4.93 1.38
CA ARG A 503 8.01 6.34 1.78
C ARG A 503 7.14 7.08 0.77
N VAL A 504 6.03 7.62 1.24
CA VAL A 504 5.09 8.44 0.48
C VAL A 504 5.07 9.82 1.13
N ASP A 505 5.52 10.86 0.43
CA ASP A 505 5.51 12.21 1.01
C ASP A 505 4.08 12.77 1.07
N GLY A 506 3.15 12.28 0.24
CA GLY A 506 1.70 12.57 0.29
C GLY A 506 0.87 11.40 0.85
N ARG A 507 -0.30 11.16 0.25
CA ARG A 507 -1.30 10.17 0.71
C ARG A 507 -1.14 8.81 0.05
N PHE A 508 -1.29 7.74 0.82
CA PHE A 508 -1.55 6.39 0.31
C PHE A 508 -3.07 6.15 0.25
N THR A 509 -3.63 6.02 -0.96
CA THR A 509 -5.07 5.84 -1.19
C THR A 509 -5.34 4.52 -1.90
N ALA A 510 -5.99 3.58 -1.23
CA ALA A 510 -6.45 2.31 -1.81
C ALA A 510 -7.97 2.19 -1.72
N ARG A 511 -8.69 3.21 -2.22
CA ARG A 511 -10.16 3.22 -2.20
C ARG A 511 -10.73 2.14 -3.10
N ASN A 512 -11.67 1.34 -2.62
CA ASN A 512 -12.28 0.22 -3.36
C ASN A 512 -11.25 -0.77 -3.95
N LEU A 513 -10.05 -0.85 -3.37
CA LEU A 513 -9.04 -1.84 -3.77
C LEU A 513 -9.57 -3.25 -3.49
N VAL A 514 -9.48 -4.15 -4.45
CA VAL A 514 -9.70 -5.59 -4.23
C VAL A 514 -8.36 -6.30 -4.24
N ALA A 515 -7.90 -6.75 -3.08
CA ALA A 515 -6.68 -7.53 -2.94
C ALA A 515 -7.02 -8.97 -2.52
N ARG A 516 -6.83 -9.95 -3.41
CA ARG A 516 -6.88 -11.38 -3.05
C ARG A 516 -5.48 -11.83 -2.70
N GLY A 517 -5.18 -11.78 -1.41
CA GLY A 517 -3.85 -11.90 -0.83
C GLY A 517 -3.61 -10.79 0.20
N GLY A 518 -2.47 -10.82 0.87
CA GLY A 518 -2.12 -9.85 1.91
C GLY A 518 -1.56 -8.53 1.36
N LEU A 519 -1.92 -7.42 2.01
CA LEU A 519 -1.32 -6.10 1.85
C LEU A 519 -0.33 -5.84 3.00
N ARG A 520 0.96 -5.72 2.68
CA ARG A 520 2.01 -5.43 3.66
C ARG A 520 2.54 -4.02 3.47
N LEU A 521 2.39 -3.19 4.49
CA LEU A 521 2.85 -1.80 4.60
C LEU A 521 3.74 -1.61 5.84
N THR A 522 4.54 -2.62 6.20
CA THR A 522 5.44 -2.55 7.36
C THR A 522 6.41 -1.39 7.23
N ALA A 523 6.51 -0.54 8.26
CA ALA A 523 7.36 0.64 8.26
C ALA A 523 7.09 1.62 7.08
N ILE A 524 5.85 1.69 6.60
CA ILE A 524 5.44 2.75 5.68
C ILE A 524 5.52 4.12 6.37
N SER A 525 5.95 5.15 5.67
CA SER A 525 5.87 6.55 6.11
C SER A 525 5.00 7.33 5.13
N THR A 526 3.87 7.88 5.58
CA THR A 526 2.90 8.60 4.73
C THR A 526 2.19 9.72 5.48
N ASP A 527 1.68 10.73 4.75
CA ASP A 527 0.86 11.77 5.37
C ASP A 527 -0.52 11.27 5.77
N SER A 528 -1.13 10.36 5.02
CA SER A 528 -2.43 9.76 5.38
C SER A 528 -2.59 8.40 4.71
N LEU A 529 -3.24 7.47 5.40
CA LEU A 529 -3.49 6.12 4.91
C LEU A 529 -5.00 5.90 4.76
N VAL A 530 -5.48 5.81 3.52
CA VAL A 530 -6.91 5.70 3.20
C VAL A 530 -7.21 4.36 2.52
N LEU A 531 -8.00 3.53 3.19
CA LEU A 531 -8.41 2.17 2.79
C LEU A 531 -9.94 2.02 2.66
N THR A 532 -10.69 3.12 2.59
CA THR A 532 -12.16 3.13 2.46
C THR A 532 -12.63 2.24 1.31
N GLY A 533 -13.57 1.33 1.57
CA GLY A 533 -14.12 0.41 0.58
C GLY A 533 -13.17 -0.70 0.12
N ALA A 534 -11.93 -0.77 0.62
CA ALA A 534 -10.99 -1.82 0.25
C ALA A 534 -11.47 -3.18 0.77
N ARG A 535 -11.31 -4.22 -0.05
CA ARG A 535 -11.60 -5.62 0.24
C ARG A 535 -10.29 -6.40 0.20
N LEU A 536 -9.79 -6.77 1.37
CA LEU A 536 -8.57 -7.56 1.54
C LEU A 536 -8.96 -8.99 1.93
N ILE A 537 -8.62 -9.97 1.10
CA ILE A 537 -9.06 -11.36 1.24
C ILE A 537 -7.83 -12.26 1.35
N ASN A 538 -7.51 -12.69 2.57
CA ASN A 538 -6.42 -13.61 2.88
C ASN A 538 -6.76 -14.44 4.14
N PRO A 539 -7.79 -15.29 4.09
CA PRO A 539 -8.41 -15.92 5.26
C PRO A 539 -7.42 -16.72 6.12
N ASP A 540 -6.51 -17.45 5.48
CA ASP A 540 -5.55 -18.33 6.17
C ASP A 540 -4.32 -17.60 6.73
N ALA A 541 -4.24 -16.26 6.56
CA ALA A 541 -3.08 -15.49 6.97
C ALA A 541 -3.44 -14.03 7.36
N ASN A 542 -2.62 -13.06 6.94
CA ASN A 542 -2.77 -11.65 7.30
C ASN A 542 -3.31 -10.88 6.09
N ALA A 543 -4.46 -10.25 6.26
CA ALA A 543 -5.05 -9.39 5.23
C ALA A 543 -4.30 -8.05 5.13
N LEU A 544 -3.98 -7.43 6.27
CA LEU A 544 -3.22 -6.17 6.35
C LEU A 544 -2.11 -6.27 7.39
N ILE A 545 -0.89 -5.93 7.02
CA ILE A 545 0.26 -5.83 7.92
C ILE A 545 0.84 -4.41 7.80
N ALA A 546 0.50 -3.51 8.72
CA ALA A 546 1.04 -2.15 8.79
C ALA A 546 1.76 -1.91 10.13
N SER A 547 2.57 -2.90 10.56
CA SER A 547 3.41 -2.78 11.75
C SER A 547 4.46 -1.68 11.60
N ARG A 548 4.66 -0.87 12.64
CA ARG A 548 5.56 0.29 12.66
C ARG A 548 5.27 1.33 11.57
N ALA A 549 4.03 1.39 11.07
CA ALA A 549 3.62 2.43 10.13
C ALA A 549 3.69 3.81 10.80
N GLU A 550 4.20 4.81 10.08
CA GLU A 550 4.24 6.21 10.47
C GLU A 550 3.26 6.99 9.58
N VAL A 551 2.09 7.32 10.12
CA VAL A 551 1.05 8.10 9.45
C VAL A 551 0.99 9.47 10.10
N ARG A 552 1.34 10.55 9.40
CA ARG A 552 1.37 11.89 10.01
C ARG A 552 -0.03 12.44 10.34
N GLY A 553 -0.99 12.18 9.47
CA GLY A 553 -2.40 12.53 9.60
C GLY A 553 -3.24 11.31 9.98
N ASP A 554 -4.33 11.08 9.26
CA ASP A 554 -5.34 10.09 9.62
C ASP A 554 -5.11 8.72 8.95
N LEU A 555 -5.49 7.66 9.67
CA LEU A 555 -5.67 6.31 9.14
C LEU A 555 -7.17 6.05 9.01
N VAL A 556 -7.66 5.98 7.78
CA VAL A 556 -9.08 5.81 7.47
C VAL A 556 -9.30 4.45 6.83
N ALA A 557 -9.83 3.50 7.58
CA ALA A 557 -10.21 2.16 7.16
C ALA A 557 -11.68 1.88 7.55
N GLY A 558 -12.55 2.83 7.22
CA GLY A 558 -13.99 2.79 7.46
C GLY A 558 -14.72 3.66 6.45
N ASN A 559 -16.01 3.89 6.68
CA ASN A 559 -16.82 4.84 5.92
C ASN A 559 -16.16 6.22 5.94
N ASP A 560 -15.87 6.76 4.76
CA ASP A 560 -15.26 8.08 4.63
C ASP A 560 -16.35 9.13 4.85
N PRO A 561 -16.29 9.97 5.91
CA PRO A 561 -17.27 11.02 6.14
C PRO A 561 -17.30 12.06 5.01
N TYR A 562 -16.25 12.12 4.18
CA TYR A 562 -16.14 13.02 3.03
C TYR A 562 -16.57 12.35 1.70
N SER A 563 -16.94 11.07 1.71
CA SER A 563 -17.30 10.32 0.50
C SER A 563 -18.31 9.22 0.78
N SER A 564 -19.60 9.53 0.60
CA SER A 564 -20.72 8.59 0.77
C SER A 564 -20.75 7.41 -0.21
N ASN A 565 -19.97 7.46 -1.29
CA ASN A 565 -20.04 6.49 -2.39
C ASN A 565 -19.10 5.28 -2.22
N ALA A 566 -18.19 5.33 -1.25
CA ALA A 566 -17.25 4.24 -1.00
C ALA A 566 -17.78 3.39 0.15
N GLY A 567 -17.93 2.08 -0.07
CA GLY A 567 -18.45 1.16 0.95
C GLY A 567 -17.51 1.00 2.15
N SER A 568 -17.89 0.14 3.08
CA SER A 568 -17.07 -0.19 4.24
C SER A 568 -15.76 -0.92 3.86
N PHE A 569 -14.72 -0.72 4.67
CA PHE A 569 -13.51 -1.55 4.63
C PHE A 569 -13.83 -2.99 5.06
N TRP A 570 -13.33 -3.97 4.29
CA TRP A 570 -13.53 -5.40 4.55
C TRP A 570 -12.18 -6.10 4.58
N ALA A 571 -11.90 -6.82 5.66
CA ALA A 571 -10.72 -7.67 5.80
C ALA A 571 -11.11 -9.08 6.23
N GLU A 572 -10.75 -10.06 5.42
CA GLU A 572 -10.82 -11.49 5.76
C GLU A 572 -9.39 -12.00 5.96
N GLY A 573 -9.04 -12.33 7.20
CA GLY A 573 -7.68 -12.47 7.68
C GLY A 573 -7.30 -11.35 8.67
N ARG A 574 -6.15 -11.49 9.34
CA ARG A 574 -5.75 -10.58 10.44
C ARG A 574 -5.36 -9.18 9.94
N VAL A 575 -5.75 -8.13 10.67
CA VAL A 575 -5.30 -6.75 10.48
C VAL A 575 -4.34 -6.36 11.60
N ILE A 576 -3.08 -6.08 11.25
CA ILE A 576 -1.99 -5.84 12.21
C ILE A 576 -1.48 -4.40 12.08
N LEU A 577 -1.66 -3.61 13.14
CA LEU A 577 -1.22 -2.22 13.31
C LEU A 577 -0.21 -2.05 14.47
N ARG A 578 0.52 -3.12 14.79
CA ARG A 578 1.45 -3.16 15.92
C ARG A 578 2.53 -2.10 15.85
N ASP A 579 2.75 -1.39 16.96
CA ASP A 579 3.75 -0.32 17.10
C ASP A 579 3.64 0.80 16.05
N ALA A 580 2.47 0.95 15.41
CA ALA A 580 2.25 2.04 14.46
C ALA A 580 2.07 3.39 15.20
N THR A 581 2.48 4.47 14.55
CA THR A 581 2.28 5.85 15.02
C THR A 581 1.38 6.57 14.04
N VAL A 582 0.24 7.07 14.51
CA VAL A 582 -0.74 7.84 13.74
C VAL A 582 -0.90 9.21 14.42
N GLY A 583 -0.52 10.29 13.73
CA GLY A 583 -0.60 11.64 14.30
C GLY A 583 -2.04 12.15 14.44
N GLY A 584 -2.94 11.73 13.55
CA GLY A 584 -4.36 12.04 13.55
C GLY A 584 -5.23 10.93 14.13
N ASP A 585 -6.41 10.74 13.55
CA ASP A 585 -7.43 9.78 13.98
C ASP A 585 -7.25 8.40 13.30
N VAL A 586 -7.65 7.34 14.01
CA VAL A 586 -7.82 5.99 13.45
C VAL A 586 -9.32 5.72 13.32
N ILE A 587 -9.82 5.64 12.09
CA ILE A 587 -11.25 5.54 11.78
C ILE A 587 -11.53 4.17 11.16
N LEU A 588 -12.26 3.31 11.87
CA LEU A 588 -12.65 1.95 11.46
C LEU A 588 -14.18 1.81 11.36
N ASP A 589 -14.87 2.92 11.17
CA ASP A 589 -16.32 3.01 11.17
C ASP A 589 -16.95 2.16 10.06
N GLY A 590 -17.92 1.32 10.39
CA GLY A 590 -18.63 0.42 9.48
C GLY A 590 -17.78 -0.73 8.95
N SER A 591 -16.52 -0.87 9.36
CA SER A 591 -15.62 -1.89 8.84
C SER A 591 -16.02 -3.30 9.27
N VAL A 592 -15.70 -4.29 8.43
CA VAL A 592 -15.96 -5.72 8.68
C VAL A 592 -14.61 -6.45 8.75
N LEU A 593 -14.26 -6.95 9.92
CA LEU A 593 -12.98 -7.61 10.19
C LEU A 593 -13.24 -9.06 10.60
N ARG A 594 -12.76 -10.04 9.83
CA ARG A 594 -13.00 -11.47 10.08
C ARG A 594 -11.70 -12.24 10.17
N ALA A 595 -11.38 -12.74 11.35
CA ALA A 595 -10.30 -13.69 11.60
C ALA A 595 -10.68 -14.58 12.81
N PRO A 596 -11.59 -15.55 12.62
CA PRO A 596 -12.09 -16.38 13.71
C PRO A 596 -10.93 -17.15 14.38
N GLY A 597 -10.94 -17.23 15.71
CA GLY A 597 -9.90 -17.84 16.54
C GLY A 597 -8.63 -16.98 16.71
N HIS A 598 -8.60 -15.77 16.14
CA HIS A 598 -7.42 -14.92 16.10
C HIS A 598 -7.70 -13.47 16.50
N HIS A 599 -6.65 -12.67 16.62
CA HIS A 599 -6.76 -11.21 16.65
C HIS A 599 -7.13 -10.69 15.26
N ALA A 600 -8.42 -10.45 15.03
CA ALA A 600 -8.92 -9.81 13.81
C ALA A 600 -8.35 -8.39 13.64
N LEU A 601 -8.18 -7.67 14.74
CA LEU A 601 -7.49 -6.38 14.79
C LEU A 601 -6.42 -6.42 15.90
N ASP A 602 -5.14 -6.26 15.54
CA ASP A 602 -4.01 -6.18 16.49
C ASP A 602 -3.38 -4.78 16.42
N CYS A 603 -3.79 -3.90 17.32
CA CYS A 603 -3.24 -2.57 17.53
C CYS A 603 -2.29 -2.52 18.74
N THR A 604 -1.60 -3.61 19.04
CA THR A 604 -0.69 -3.66 20.21
C THR A 604 0.39 -2.58 20.10
N GLY A 605 0.57 -1.76 21.13
CA GLY A 605 1.59 -0.70 21.16
C GLY A 605 1.35 0.49 20.22
N ILE A 606 0.16 0.61 19.59
CA ILE A 606 -0.14 1.73 18.69
C ILE A 606 -0.12 3.06 19.45
N ASN A 607 0.40 4.12 18.82
CA ASN A 607 0.36 5.49 19.33
C ASN A 607 -0.51 6.36 18.42
N VAL A 608 -1.60 6.90 18.95
CA VAL A 608 -2.61 7.68 18.20
C VAL A 608 -2.72 9.08 18.80
N GLY A 609 -2.39 10.10 18.01
CA GLY A 609 -2.51 11.51 18.40
C GLY A 609 -3.95 12.03 18.40
N GLY A 610 -4.88 11.33 17.77
CA GLY A 610 -6.31 11.64 17.71
C GLY A 610 -7.18 10.70 18.54
N LYS A 611 -8.34 10.34 17.97
CA LYS A 611 -9.27 9.32 18.51
C LYS A 611 -9.16 7.99 17.74
N VAL A 612 -9.60 6.91 18.37
CA VAL A 612 -9.89 5.63 17.69
C VAL A 612 -11.42 5.47 17.62
N SER A 613 -11.96 5.29 16.42
CA SER A 613 -13.41 5.20 16.16
C SER A 613 -13.79 3.84 15.58
N LEU A 614 -14.76 3.18 16.21
CA LEU A 614 -15.31 1.86 15.86
C LEU A 614 -16.85 1.93 15.75
N HIS A 615 -17.39 2.92 15.04
CA HIS A 615 -18.83 3.11 14.89
C HIS A 615 -19.42 2.07 13.92
N GLY A 616 -20.34 1.21 14.37
CA GLY A 616 -20.97 0.18 13.53
C GLY A 616 -20.01 -0.88 13.00
N THR A 617 -18.85 -1.05 13.61
CA THR A 617 -17.83 -2.03 13.19
C THR A 617 -18.29 -3.46 13.54
N GLU A 618 -18.11 -4.41 12.62
CA GLU A 618 -18.30 -5.84 12.87
C GLU A 618 -16.94 -6.54 12.96
N VAL A 619 -16.69 -7.20 14.09
CA VAL A 619 -15.44 -7.94 14.35
C VAL A 619 -15.77 -9.39 14.68
N ASP A 620 -15.29 -10.31 13.85
CA ASP A 620 -15.29 -11.74 14.09
C ASP A 620 -13.89 -12.22 14.47
N GLY A 621 -13.63 -12.29 15.77
CA GLY A 621 -12.29 -12.43 16.36
C GLY A 621 -12.08 -11.45 17.51
N THR A 622 -10.82 -11.28 17.93
CA THR A 622 -10.46 -10.30 18.97
C THR A 622 -10.00 -8.98 18.36
N ALA A 623 -10.51 -7.85 18.88
CA ALA A 623 -9.89 -6.54 18.71
C ALA A 623 -8.96 -6.22 19.89
N GLY A 624 -7.66 -6.11 19.62
CA GLY A 624 -6.62 -5.82 20.59
C GLY A 624 -6.09 -4.39 20.46
N LEU A 625 -6.13 -3.65 21.56
CA LEU A 625 -5.56 -2.31 21.80
C LEU A 625 -4.53 -2.37 22.96
N ASN A 626 -3.93 -3.53 23.18
CA ASN A 626 -3.02 -3.78 24.29
C ASN A 626 -1.82 -2.82 24.23
N GLN A 627 -1.48 -2.16 25.34
CA GLN A 627 -0.39 -1.18 25.42
C GLN A 627 -0.54 0.00 24.44
N ALA A 628 -1.74 0.23 23.89
CA ALA A 628 -2.00 1.37 23.03
C ALA A 628 -1.96 2.69 23.83
N ARG A 629 -1.54 3.76 23.15
CA ARG A 629 -1.58 5.13 23.66
C ARG A 629 -2.48 5.96 22.73
N VAL A 630 -3.60 6.45 23.23
CA VAL A 630 -4.58 7.22 22.46
C VAL A 630 -4.78 8.57 23.11
N ARG A 631 -4.32 9.66 22.50
CA ARG A 631 -4.29 10.97 23.16
C ARG A 631 -5.68 11.52 23.50
N ARG A 632 -6.70 11.27 22.66
CA ARG A 632 -8.06 11.79 22.88
C ARG A 632 -8.98 10.75 23.51
N ARG A 633 -9.56 9.87 22.70
CA ARG A 633 -10.57 8.91 23.17
C ARG A 633 -10.70 7.71 22.26
N ILE A 634 -11.14 6.61 22.84
CA ILE A 634 -11.56 5.39 22.12
C ILE A 634 -13.09 5.37 22.15
N VAL A 635 -13.72 5.31 20.97
CA VAL A 635 -15.18 5.34 20.82
C VAL A 635 -15.63 4.11 20.04
N SER A 636 -16.58 3.39 20.60
CA SER A 636 -17.31 2.31 19.93
C SER A 636 -18.80 2.59 20.08
N ASN A 637 -19.53 2.67 18.97
CA ASN A 637 -20.97 2.89 19.01
C ASN A 637 -21.64 1.89 18.09
N GLY A 638 -22.55 1.08 18.61
CA GLY A 638 -23.28 0.05 17.87
C GLY A 638 -22.40 -1.06 17.28
N ALA A 639 -21.19 -1.28 17.79
CA ALA A 639 -20.29 -2.29 17.27
C ALA A 639 -20.73 -3.71 17.66
N LYS A 640 -20.42 -4.68 16.79
CA LYS A 640 -20.79 -6.08 16.97
C LYS A 640 -19.52 -6.94 16.98
N PHE A 641 -19.29 -7.60 18.11
CA PHE A 641 -18.20 -8.53 18.28
C PHE A 641 -18.73 -9.95 18.50
N THR A 642 -18.27 -10.91 17.71
CA THR A 642 -18.66 -12.33 17.80
C THR A 642 -17.62 -13.16 18.56
N GLY A 643 -18.10 -14.21 19.24
CA GLY A 643 -17.31 -14.98 20.22
C GLY A 643 -16.27 -15.94 19.69
N ASN A 644 -15.92 -15.85 18.41
CA ASN A 644 -14.79 -16.57 17.83
C ASN A 644 -13.47 -15.83 18.12
N GLY A 645 -13.32 -15.26 19.32
CA GLY A 645 -12.12 -14.55 19.74
C GLY A 645 -10.96 -15.51 20.08
N VAL A 646 -9.81 -14.94 20.45
CA VAL A 646 -8.71 -15.70 21.03
C VAL A 646 -9.16 -16.30 22.36
N GLU A 647 -8.99 -17.61 22.49
CA GLU A 647 -9.32 -18.33 23.72
C GLU A 647 -8.41 -17.89 24.88
N SER A 648 -9.00 -17.77 26.07
CA SER A 648 -8.30 -17.53 27.31
C SER A 648 -8.92 -18.40 28.41
N ALA A 649 -8.21 -18.55 29.54
CA ALA A 649 -8.70 -19.25 30.73
C ALA A 649 -10.12 -18.84 31.19
N ASP A 650 -10.51 -17.58 30.97
CA ASP A 650 -11.83 -17.03 31.37
C ASP A 650 -12.88 -17.03 30.24
N GLY A 651 -12.59 -17.69 29.10
CA GLY A 651 -13.43 -17.68 27.89
C GLY A 651 -12.85 -16.85 26.73
N PRO A 652 -13.56 -16.78 25.58
CA PRO A 652 -13.11 -16.07 24.40
C PRO A 652 -13.08 -14.56 24.64
N VAL A 653 -11.98 -13.90 24.24
CA VAL A 653 -11.82 -12.44 24.39
C VAL A 653 -12.21 -11.76 23.09
N VAL A 654 -13.13 -10.80 23.15
CA VAL A 654 -13.58 -10.06 21.96
C VAL A 654 -12.96 -8.66 21.87
N LEU A 655 -12.71 -8.02 23.01
CA LEU A 655 -12.05 -6.72 23.10
C LEU A 655 -10.98 -6.77 24.20
N SER A 656 -9.75 -6.40 23.87
CA SER A 656 -8.62 -6.39 24.80
C SER A 656 -7.91 -5.05 24.75
N ALA A 657 -7.88 -4.32 25.86
CA ALA A 657 -7.19 -3.04 26.04
C ALA A 657 -6.30 -3.12 27.30
N LEU A 658 -5.43 -4.13 27.35
CA LEU A 658 -4.54 -4.37 28.49
C LEU A 658 -3.48 -3.27 28.56
N ARG A 659 -3.36 -2.59 29.70
CA ARG A 659 -2.36 -1.51 29.91
C ARG A 659 -2.45 -0.40 28.86
N THR A 660 -3.66 -0.14 28.35
CA THR A 660 -3.93 0.96 27.42
C THR A 660 -3.96 2.29 28.17
N ILE A 661 -3.45 3.35 27.55
CA ILE A 661 -3.51 4.72 28.06
C ILE A 661 -4.35 5.54 27.09
N SER A 662 -5.45 6.14 27.56
CA SER A 662 -6.32 6.98 26.74
C SER A 662 -6.92 8.12 27.56
N GLY A 663 -7.44 9.17 26.92
CA GLY A 663 -8.24 10.18 27.63
C GLY A 663 -9.57 9.57 28.11
N ASP A 664 -10.36 9.04 27.17
CA ASP A 664 -11.64 8.36 27.47
C ASP A 664 -11.80 7.01 26.77
N LEU A 665 -12.65 6.16 27.32
CA LEU A 665 -13.30 5.03 26.64
C LEU A 665 -14.81 5.22 26.66
N VAL A 666 -15.43 5.25 25.48
CA VAL A 666 -16.88 5.39 25.32
C VAL A 666 -17.42 4.24 24.48
N ILE A 667 -18.27 3.42 25.09
CA ILE A 667 -19.02 2.35 24.43
C ILE A 667 -20.51 2.70 24.51
N GLU A 668 -21.15 2.90 23.38
CA GLU A 668 -22.58 3.23 23.25
C GLU A 668 -23.30 2.15 22.43
N GLY A 669 -24.11 1.33 23.07
CA GLY A 669 -24.77 0.19 22.44
C GLY A 669 -23.80 -0.94 22.06
N GLY A 670 -24.29 -1.85 21.22
CA GLY A 670 -23.51 -2.94 20.66
C GLY A 670 -23.67 -4.29 21.37
N SER A 671 -23.13 -5.33 20.76
CA SER A 671 -23.17 -6.70 21.27
C SER A 671 -21.77 -7.31 21.29
N PHE A 672 -21.33 -7.75 22.46
CA PHE A 672 -20.02 -8.33 22.70
C PHE A 672 -20.18 -9.77 23.16
N ARG A 673 -20.05 -10.73 22.25
CA ARG A 673 -20.13 -12.16 22.59
C ARG A 673 -18.78 -12.70 23.08
N GLY A 674 -18.26 -12.16 24.17
CA GLY A 674 -17.07 -12.66 24.85
C GLY A 674 -16.59 -11.67 25.88
N ALA A 675 -15.43 -11.93 26.46
CA ALA A 675 -14.84 -11.08 27.49
C ALA A 675 -14.33 -9.75 26.91
N VAL A 676 -14.62 -8.65 27.62
CA VAL A 676 -14.01 -7.33 27.44
C VAL A 676 -12.96 -7.13 28.53
N ARG A 677 -11.70 -6.93 28.15
CA ARG A 677 -10.56 -6.82 29.07
C ARG A 677 -9.93 -5.43 29.05
N LEU A 678 -9.90 -4.76 30.18
CA LEU A 678 -9.32 -3.42 30.41
C LEU A 678 -8.26 -3.44 31.52
N THR A 679 -7.69 -4.61 31.83
CA THR A 679 -6.77 -4.79 32.97
C THR A 679 -5.55 -3.87 32.88
N GLY A 680 -5.28 -3.13 33.96
CA GLY A 680 -4.16 -2.21 34.07
C GLY A 680 -4.25 -0.97 33.17
N ALA A 681 -5.40 -0.71 32.54
CA ALA A 681 -5.59 0.45 31.68
C ALA A 681 -5.72 1.75 32.49
N THR A 682 -5.34 2.87 31.89
CA THR A 682 -5.45 4.22 32.46
C THR A 682 -6.28 5.10 31.52
N PHE A 683 -7.38 5.66 32.05
CA PHE A 683 -8.27 6.58 31.33
C PHE A 683 -8.38 7.91 32.06
N ASP A 684 -7.75 8.96 31.55
CA ASP A 684 -7.58 10.24 32.26
C ASP A 684 -8.92 10.85 32.72
N SER A 685 -9.94 10.90 31.85
CA SER A 685 -11.25 11.46 32.20
C SER A 685 -12.29 10.40 32.54
N GLY A 686 -12.40 9.28 31.81
CA GLY A 686 -13.26 8.20 32.26
C GLY A 686 -13.59 7.08 31.28
N VAL A 687 -14.34 6.11 31.80
CA VAL A 687 -14.89 4.97 31.08
C VAL A 687 -16.41 5.04 31.17
N ARG A 688 -17.07 5.09 30.00
CA ARG A 688 -18.53 5.05 29.88
C ARG A 688 -18.93 3.88 29.01
N ILE A 689 -19.73 2.97 29.55
CA ILE A 689 -20.36 1.88 28.81
C ILE A 689 -21.87 2.04 29.01
N ASN A 690 -22.61 2.32 27.93
CA ASN A 690 -24.04 2.54 27.96
C ASN A 690 -24.76 1.65 26.95
N GLY A 691 -25.84 0.96 27.33
CA GLY A 691 -26.72 0.24 26.40
C GLY A 691 -26.12 -1.00 25.73
N ALA A 692 -25.00 -1.53 26.23
CA ALA A 692 -24.29 -2.65 25.61
C ALA A 692 -24.72 -4.02 26.19
N SER A 693 -24.74 -5.04 25.34
CA SER A 693 -24.91 -6.44 25.75
C SER A 693 -23.58 -7.18 25.73
N ILE A 694 -23.17 -7.79 26.84
CA ILE A 694 -21.90 -8.52 26.96
C ILE A 694 -22.18 -9.95 27.42
N THR A 695 -21.77 -10.94 26.63
CA THR A 695 -22.07 -12.36 26.88
C THR A 695 -20.78 -13.19 26.84
N ALA A 696 -20.36 -13.71 28.00
CA ALA A 696 -19.19 -14.57 28.16
C ALA A 696 -19.53 -15.96 28.75
N GLY A 697 -20.81 -16.34 28.80
CA GLY A 697 -21.24 -17.64 29.34
C GLY A 697 -20.91 -17.78 30.83
N SER A 698 -20.20 -18.84 31.20
CA SER A 698 -19.74 -19.08 32.58
C SER A 698 -18.48 -18.29 32.98
N GLY A 699 -17.86 -17.60 32.03
CA GLY A 699 -16.64 -16.82 32.22
C GLY A 699 -16.85 -15.42 32.77
N VAL A 700 -15.78 -14.60 32.70
CA VAL A 700 -15.84 -13.19 33.12
C VAL A 700 -16.13 -12.30 31.91
N ALA A 701 -17.26 -11.59 31.94
CA ALA A 701 -17.72 -10.75 30.85
C ALA A 701 -16.96 -9.42 30.74
N LEU A 702 -16.70 -8.77 31.88
CA LEU A 702 -15.94 -7.52 31.94
C LEU A 702 -14.83 -7.63 32.98
N VAL A 703 -13.58 -7.59 32.53
CA VAL A 703 -12.38 -7.65 33.37
C VAL A 703 -11.67 -6.30 33.31
N ALA A 704 -11.78 -5.49 34.35
CA ALA A 704 -11.07 -4.22 34.48
C ALA A 704 -10.33 -4.14 35.81
N ALA A 705 -9.57 -5.18 36.15
CA ALA A 705 -8.72 -5.17 37.34
C ALA A 705 -7.58 -4.15 37.18
N GLU A 706 -7.21 -3.47 38.27
CA GLU A 706 -6.16 -2.43 38.27
C GLU A 706 -6.44 -1.28 37.28
N LEU A 707 -7.71 -1.01 36.96
CA LEU A 707 -8.12 0.11 36.12
C LEU A 707 -7.90 1.43 36.87
N THR A 708 -7.26 2.40 36.25
CA THR A 708 -7.19 3.78 36.76
C THR A 708 -8.05 4.68 35.88
N CYS A 709 -9.04 5.37 36.45
CA CYS A 709 -9.84 6.32 35.67
C CYS A 709 -10.39 7.52 36.47
N GLY A 710 -10.81 8.55 35.73
CA GLY A 710 -11.58 9.67 36.26
C GLY A 710 -12.94 9.21 36.80
N VAL A 711 -13.87 8.93 35.91
CA VAL A 711 -15.23 8.45 36.23
C VAL A 711 -15.48 7.12 35.54
N LEU A 712 -16.12 6.17 36.23
CA LEU A 712 -16.58 4.90 35.65
C LEU A 712 -18.11 4.87 35.66
N ARG A 713 -18.75 4.88 34.49
CA ARG A 713 -20.21 4.76 34.34
C ARG A 713 -20.57 3.52 33.53
N LEU A 714 -21.37 2.66 34.13
CA LEU A 714 -21.93 1.45 33.56
C LEU A 714 -23.46 1.59 33.61
N SER A 715 -24.07 1.96 32.48
CA SER A 715 -25.51 2.29 32.41
C SER A 715 -26.22 1.38 31.40
N GLU A 716 -27.43 0.94 31.71
CA GLU A 716 -28.28 0.16 30.78
C GLU A 716 -27.58 -1.07 30.18
N LEU A 717 -26.81 -1.81 31.00
CA LEU A 717 -26.02 -2.96 30.53
C LEU A 717 -26.74 -4.28 30.80
N ASP A 718 -26.69 -5.20 29.82
CA ASP A 718 -27.07 -6.61 30.02
C ASP A 718 -25.82 -7.50 29.94
N VAL A 719 -25.43 -8.06 31.08
CA VAL A 719 -24.19 -8.82 31.25
C VAL A 719 -24.48 -10.27 31.62
N GLN A 720 -24.02 -11.20 30.78
CA GLN A 720 -24.01 -12.63 31.04
C GLN A 720 -22.57 -13.09 31.32
N GLY A 721 -22.22 -13.23 32.59
CA GLY A 721 -20.89 -13.51 33.12
C GLY A 721 -20.56 -12.60 34.31
N ALA A 722 -19.42 -12.83 34.95
CA ALA A 722 -18.97 -12.00 36.08
C ALA A 722 -18.36 -10.66 35.63
N VAL A 723 -18.32 -9.68 36.53
CA VAL A 723 -17.69 -8.36 36.35
C VAL A 723 -16.62 -8.15 37.41
N VAL A 724 -15.40 -7.89 36.98
CA VAL A 724 -14.22 -7.80 37.86
C VAL A 724 -13.60 -6.41 37.76
N LEU A 725 -13.70 -5.63 38.83
CA LEU A 725 -13.14 -4.28 38.99
C LEU A 725 -12.11 -4.22 40.14
N ALA A 726 -11.54 -5.35 40.53
CA ALA A 726 -10.63 -5.45 41.68
C ALA A 726 -9.39 -4.54 41.55
N ARG A 727 -8.97 -3.93 42.67
CA ARG A 727 -7.81 -3.02 42.78
C ARG A 727 -7.88 -1.79 41.85
N SER A 728 -9.07 -1.41 41.39
CA SER A 728 -9.25 -0.24 40.52
C SER A 728 -9.18 1.07 41.31
N ARG A 729 -8.68 2.13 40.68
CA ARG A 729 -8.61 3.48 41.22
C ARG A 729 -9.51 4.42 40.40
N VAL A 730 -10.57 4.90 41.03
CA VAL A 730 -11.54 5.84 40.44
C VAL A 730 -11.47 7.15 41.21
N SER A 731 -10.99 8.21 40.55
CA SER A 731 -10.83 9.53 41.19
C SER A 731 -12.13 10.33 41.31
N GLY A 732 -13.19 9.90 40.62
CA GLY A 732 -14.53 10.45 40.65
C GLY A 732 -15.55 9.43 41.13
N ASP A 733 -16.63 9.28 40.36
CA ASP A 733 -17.74 8.39 40.69
C ASP A 733 -17.63 7.05 39.95
N LEU A 734 -18.01 5.97 40.63
CA LEU A 734 -18.35 4.68 40.04
C LEU A 734 -19.87 4.53 40.10
N ILE A 735 -20.53 4.59 38.94
CA ILE A 735 -21.99 4.53 38.82
C ILE A 735 -22.35 3.30 38.00
N CYS A 736 -23.09 2.38 38.61
CA CYS A 736 -23.78 1.29 37.95
C CYS A 736 -25.27 1.58 38.00
N GLU A 737 -25.91 1.84 36.85
CA GLU A 737 -27.32 2.22 36.75
C GLU A 737 -28.04 1.32 35.75
N ALA A 738 -29.21 0.79 36.12
CA ALA A 738 -30.02 -0.07 35.25
C ALA A 738 -29.22 -1.24 34.63
N MET A 739 -28.34 -1.86 35.41
CA MET A 739 -27.45 -2.94 34.97
C MET A 739 -28.03 -4.30 35.39
N SER A 740 -28.26 -5.21 34.44
CA SER A 740 -28.62 -6.60 34.73
C SER A 740 -27.40 -7.51 34.58
N VAL A 741 -27.11 -8.30 35.63
CA VAL A 741 -26.01 -9.27 35.60
C VAL A 741 -26.53 -10.66 35.92
N THR A 742 -26.12 -11.62 35.10
CA THR A 742 -26.45 -13.04 35.25
C THR A 742 -25.15 -13.85 35.17
N SER A 743 -24.84 -14.65 36.18
CA SER A 743 -23.63 -15.48 36.19
C SER A 743 -23.87 -16.74 37.02
N GLU A 744 -23.28 -17.86 36.59
CA GLU A 744 -23.19 -19.08 37.40
C GLU A 744 -22.08 -18.99 38.46
N SER A 745 -21.05 -18.19 38.19
CA SER A 745 -19.94 -17.95 39.11
C SER A 745 -20.25 -16.81 40.08
N ARG A 746 -19.90 -17.00 41.35
CA ARG A 746 -19.97 -15.99 42.41
C ARG A 746 -18.55 -15.68 42.91
N PRO A 747 -18.21 -14.42 43.21
CA PRO A 747 -19.05 -13.22 43.14
C PRO A 747 -19.35 -12.77 41.71
N VAL A 748 -20.52 -12.14 41.51
CA VAL A 748 -21.00 -11.65 40.21
C VAL A 748 -20.38 -10.32 39.85
N VAL A 749 -20.23 -9.42 40.83
CA VAL A 749 -19.46 -8.19 40.68
C VAL A 749 -18.45 -8.14 41.83
N THR A 750 -17.17 -7.98 41.51
CA THR A 750 -16.10 -7.79 42.50
C THR A 750 -15.43 -6.43 42.30
N THR A 751 -15.30 -5.68 43.39
CA THR A 751 -14.59 -4.40 43.49
C THR A 751 -13.54 -4.45 44.61
N ARG A 752 -13.08 -5.66 44.95
CA ARG A 752 -12.15 -5.90 46.05
C ARG A 752 -10.94 -4.98 45.98
N GLU A 753 -10.57 -4.36 47.10
CA GLU A 753 -9.42 -3.46 47.24
C GLU A 753 -9.46 -2.25 46.28
N ALA A 754 -10.63 -1.87 45.75
CA ALA A 754 -10.76 -0.69 44.91
C ALA A 754 -10.74 0.62 45.74
N GLU A 755 -10.22 1.69 45.15
CA GLU A 755 -10.19 3.03 45.72
C GLU A 755 -11.08 3.96 44.90
N ILE A 756 -12.16 4.46 45.49
CA ILE A 756 -13.18 5.32 44.85
C ILE A 756 -13.26 6.63 45.63
N ALA A 757 -12.76 7.72 45.05
CA ALA A 757 -12.59 8.96 45.81
C ALA A 757 -13.93 9.64 46.19
N ARG A 758 -14.97 9.54 45.35
CA ARG A 758 -16.27 10.20 45.59
C ARG A 758 -17.40 9.24 45.94
N ARG A 759 -18.10 8.66 44.96
CA ARG A 759 -19.32 7.87 45.18
C ARG A 759 -19.27 6.56 44.40
N LEU A 760 -19.57 5.45 45.08
CA LEU A 760 -19.92 4.16 44.51
C LEU A 760 -21.45 4.02 44.58
N SER A 761 -22.12 4.04 43.44
CA SER A 761 -23.57 3.84 43.35
C SER A 761 -23.85 2.54 42.61
N LEU A 762 -24.51 1.60 43.29
CA LEU A 762 -24.99 0.33 42.71
C LEU A 762 -26.52 0.34 42.52
N ASP A 763 -27.10 1.54 42.46
CA ASP A 763 -28.54 1.72 42.36
C ASP A 763 -29.09 1.20 41.03
N GLY A 764 -30.17 0.41 41.09
CA GLY A 764 -30.73 -0.27 39.91
C GLY A 764 -29.90 -1.44 39.35
N LEU A 765 -28.89 -1.95 40.07
CA LEU A 765 -28.23 -3.22 39.74
C LEU A 765 -29.16 -4.40 40.04
N VAL A 766 -29.50 -5.18 39.01
CA VAL A 766 -30.36 -6.37 39.13
C VAL A 766 -29.54 -7.64 38.93
N VAL A 767 -29.36 -8.41 40.00
CA VAL A 767 -28.71 -9.72 39.95
C VAL A 767 -29.77 -10.81 39.74
N ARG A 768 -29.88 -11.37 38.54
CA ARG A 768 -30.87 -12.44 38.27
C ARG A 768 -30.31 -13.79 38.74
N ARG A 769 -31.05 -14.48 39.62
CA ARG A 769 -30.63 -15.75 40.24
C ARG A 769 -30.85 -16.96 39.32
N PRO A 770 -29.81 -17.75 38.98
CA PRO A 770 -29.97 -19.15 38.59
C PRO A 770 -30.36 -19.98 39.83
N ARG A 771 -31.19 -21.01 39.66
CA ARG A 771 -31.68 -21.86 40.76
C ARG A 771 -30.54 -22.71 41.38
N VAL A 772 -30.27 -22.50 42.69
CA VAL A 772 -29.71 -23.43 43.73
C VAL A 772 -28.33 -23.09 44.38
N MET A 773 -28.43 -22.90 45.71
CA MET A 773 -27.58 -23.14 46.91
C MET A 773 -26.15 -22.59 47.14
N SER A 774 -26.11 -21.72 48.18
CA SER A 774 -25.26 -21.80 49.39
C SER A 774 -23.76 -21.53 49.30
N GLY A 775 -23.35 -20.32 49.73
CA GLY A 775 -22.09 -20.11 50.46
C GLY A 775 -21.28 -18.87 50.06
N SER A 776 -21.43 -18.37 48.84
CA SER A 776 -20.67 -17.25 48.29
C SER A 776 -21.54 -15.99 48.13
N MET A 777 -20.98 -14.84 48.49
CA MET A 777 -21.66 -13.55 48.38
C MET A 777 -21.83 -13.18 46.91
N ASP A 778 -22.95 -12.54 46.57
CA ASP A 778 -23.27 -12.10 45.21
C ASP A 778 -22.35 -10.96 44.76
N LEU A 779 -21.99 -10.08 45.69
CA LEU A 779 -21.18 -8.88 45.51
C LEU A 779 -19.99 -8.91 46.45
N ASP A 780 -18.79 -8.68 45.92
CA ASP A 780 -17.55 -8.58 46.70
C ASP A 780 -17.05 -7.13 46.70
N LEU A 781 -17.29 -6.43 47.80
CA LEU A 781 -16.81 -5.06 48.07
C LEU A 781 -15.75 -5.07 49.19
N SER A 782 -15.06 -6.21 49.41
CA SER A 782 -14.10 -6.35 50.51
C SER A 782 -12.89 -5.42 50.35
N ALA A 783 -12.42 -4.86 51.46
CA ALA A 783 -11.29 -3.94 51.55
C ALA A 783 -11.39 -2.69 50.64
N ILE A 784 -12.60 -2.31 50.22
CA ILE A 784 -12.81 -1.12 49.40
C ILE A 784 -12.58 0.17 50.20
N ARG A 785 -12.08 1.22 49.55
CA ARG A 785 -12.00 2.58 50.10
C ARG A 785 -12.89 3.51 49.30
N ALA A 786 -13.97 4.03 49.89
CA ALA A 786 -14.94 4.84 49.15
C ALA A 786 -15.39 6.10 49.92
N GLY A 787 -15.62 7.20 49.19
CA GLY A 787 -16.19 8.42 49.78
C GLY A 787 -17.65 8.25 50.21
N SER A 788 -18.49 7.65 49.35
CA SER A 788 -19.83 7.19 49.71
C SER A 788 -20.18 5.90 48.97
N VAL A 789 -21.00 5.05 49.58
CA VAL A 789 -21.48 3.79 48.96
C VAL A 789 -22.99 3.71 49.08
N ASP A 790 -23.66 3.51 47.94
CA ASP A 790 -25.07 3.13 47.84
C ASP A 790 -25.15 1.66 47.43
N LEU A 791 -25.88 0.87 48.22
CA LEU A 791 -26.09 -0.55 47.99
C LEU A 791 -27.24 -0.80 47.00
N PRO A 792 -27.23 -1.95 46.30
CA PRO A 792 -28.27 -2.28 45.34
C PRO A 792 -29.58 -2.66 46.04
N GLN A 793 -30.71 -2.18 45.53
CA GLN A 793 -32.03 -2.53 46.05
C GLN A 793 -32.40 -3.99 45.71
N GLY A 794 -32.67 -4.82 46.73
CA GLY A 794 -33.27 -6.16 46.57
C GLY A 794 -32.58 -7.26 47.36
N GLU A 795 -32.98 -8.52 47.14
CA GLU A 795 -32.40 -9.66 47.88
C GLU A 795 -31.02 -10.08 47.31
N CYS A 796 -29.98 -9.27 47.55
CA CYS A 796 -28.60 -9.57 47.20
C CYS A 796 -27.71 -9.75 48.44
N SER A 797 -26.64 -10.53 48.34
CA SER A 797 -25.63 -10.69 49.39
C SER A 797 -24.36 -9.91 49.07
N VAL A 798 -23.94 -9.00 49.97
CA VAL A 798 -22.79 -8.09 49.79
C VAL A 798 -21.68 -8.29 50.84
N ASP A 799 -20.46 -8.57 50.40
CA ASP A 799 -19.28 -8.64 51.27
C ASP A 799 -18.65 -7.25 51.45
N LEU A 800 -18.69 -6.69 52.66
CA LEU A 800 -18.10 -5.39 53.03
C LEU A 800 -16.96 -5.53 54.04
N ARG A 801 -16.34 -6.72 54.12
CA ARG A 801 -15.27 -6.95 55.10
C ARG A 801 -14.07 -6.04 54.86
N ASP A 802 -13.51 -5.51 55.95
CA ASP A 802 -12.36 -4.60 55.95
C ASP A 802 -12.52 -3.33 55.09
N ALA A 803 -13.75 -2.99 54.69
CA ALA A 803 -14.04 -1.80 53.91
C ALA A 803 -13.92 -0.51 54.75
N ALA A 804 -13.49 0.58 54.10
CA ALA A 804 -13.41 1.92 54.68
C ALA A 804 -14.23 2.90 53.84
N VAL A 805 -15.39 3.32 54.37
CA VAL A 805 -16.38 4.12 53.64
C VAL A 805 -16.70 5.37 54.45
N ARG A 806 -16.56 6.58 53.89
CA ARG A 806 -16.89 7.79 54.66
C ARG A 806 -18.40 7.90 54.91
N THR A 807 -19.23 7.79 53.87
CA THR A 807 -20.71 7.80 53.99
C THR A 807 -21.32 6.51 53.46
N LEU A 808 -21.95 5.72 54.31
CA LEU A 808 -22.67 4.51 53.91
C LEU A 808 -24.17 4.81 53.89
N VAL A 809 -24.79 4.85 52.70
CA VAL A 809 -26.22 5.16 52.58
C VAL A 809 -27.04 3.91 52.91
N LEU A 810 -27.76 3.96 54.03
CA LEU A 810 -28.56 2.84 54.53
C LEU A 810 -30.04 3.04 54.19
N ASP A 811 -30.60 2.21 53.30
CA ASP A 811 -32.01 2.25 52.94
C ASP A 811 -32.85 1.27 53.80
N PRO A 812 -33.97 1.71 54.42
CA PRO A 812 -34.85 0.84 55.21
C PRO A 812 -35.55 -0.27 54.41
N THR A 813 -35.76 -0.10 53.10
CA THR A 813 -36.43 -1.06 52.23
C THR A 813 -35.51 -2.18 51.73
N ASP A 814 -34.21 -2.02 51.93
CA ASP A 814 -33.21 -2.94 51.40
C ASP A 814 -33.31 -4.31 52.09
N THR A 815 -33.26 -5.42 51.35
CA THR A 815 -33.31 -6.79 51.92
C THR A 815 -31.98 -7.52 51.83
N THR A 816 -30.90 -6.79 51.53
CA THR A 816 -29.57 -7.34 51.35
C THR A 816 -28.97 -7.94 52.62
N THR A 817 -28.32 -9.10 52.48
CA THR A 817 -27.48 -9.70 53.51
C THR A 817 -26.07 -9.13 53.39
N VAL A 818 -25.50 -8.63 54.49
CA VAL A 818 -24.20 -7.92 54.47
C VAL A 818 -23.19 -8.53 55.44
N LEU A 819 -21.94 -8.71 55.01
CA LEU A 819 -20.83 -9.10 55.90
C LEU A 819 -20.05 -7.87 56.34
N LEU A 820 -20.01 -7.60 57.65
CA LEU A 820 -19.56 -6.30 58.16
C LEU A 820 -18.24 -6.34 58.96
N SER A 821 -17.58 -7.51 59.04
CA SER A 821 -16.36 -7.66 59.82
C SER A 821 -15.26 -6.69 59.36
N GLY A 822 -14.76 -5.84 60.25
CA GLY A 822 -13.71 -4.87 59.93
C GLY A 822 -14.18 -3.59 59.21
N LEU A 823 -15.48 -3.44 58.93
CA LEU A 823 -16.04 -2.24 58.31
C LEU A 823 -15.80 -0.98 59.16
N THR A 824 -15.40 0.11 58.50
CA THR A 824 -15.27 1.44 59.09
C THR A 824 -16.10 2.46 58.32
N PHE A 825 -16.94 3.23 59.02
CA PHE A 825 -17.69 4.34 58.45
C PHE A 825 -17.88 5.54 59.37
N ASP A 826 -17.99 6.74 58.78
CA ASP A 826 -18.14 8.01 59.50
C ASP A 826 -19.61 8.46 59.62
N ASP A 827 -20.40 8.27 58.58
CA ASP A 827 -21.78 8.73 58.44
C ASP A 827 -22.70 7.63 57.84
N PRO A 828 -23.81 7.24 58.51
CA PRO A 828 -24.79 6.30 58.00
C PRO A 828 -25.78 6.90 56.96
N GLY A 829 -25.48 8.07 56.39
CA GLY A 829 -26.21 8.62 55.24
C GLY A 829 -27.63 9.11 55.57
N GLY A 830 -27.82 9.67 56.77
CA GLY A 830 -29.11 10.22 57.21
C GLY A 830 -30.13 9.18 57.67
N ALA A 831 -29.76 7.91 57.82
CA ALA A 831 -30.65 6.87 58.29
C ALA A 831 -31.13 7.10 59.74
N SER A 832 -32.39 6.75 60.01
CA SER A 832 -32.94 6.74 61.36
C SER A 832 -32.24 5.67 62.22
N VAL A 833 -32.23 5.86 63.54
CA VAL A 833 -31.60 4.93 64.50
C VAL A 833 -32.16 3.52 64.38
N GLU A 834 -33.47 3.40 64.16
CA GLU A 834 -34.16 2.13 64.01
C GLU A 834 -33.74 1.43 62.72
N THR A 835 -33.66 2.18 61.62
CA THR A 835 -33.18 1.70 60.31
C THR A 835 -31.74 1.19 60.41
N ALA A 836 -30.83 1.98 60.99
CA ALA A 836 -29.42 1.62 61.12
C ALA A 836 -29.23 0.38 62.01
N LEU A 837 -29.98 0.26 63.12
CA LEU A 837 -29.94 -0.91 64.00
C LEU A 837 -30.56 -2.17 63.37
N ALA A 838 -31.63 -2.02 62.60
CA ALA A 838 -32.24 -3.13 61.85
C ALA A 838 -31.26 -3.66 60.79
N TRP A 839 -30.55 -2.77 60.11
CA TRP A 839 -29.54 -3.12 59.12
C TRP A 839 -28.34 -3.87 59.73
N LEU A 840 -27.80 -3.41 60.86
CA LEU A 840 -26.70 -4.09 61.56
C LEU A 840 -27.03 -5.51 62.03
N ARG A 841 -28.31 -5.85 62.18
CA ARG A 841 -28.75 -7.21 62.55
C ARG A 841 -28.81 -8.18 61.38
N ARG A 842 -28.63 -7.69 60.14
CA ARG A 842 -28.65 -8.49 58.92
C ARG A 842 -27.34 -9.23 58.65
N ASP A 843 -26.30 -9.02 59.45
CA ASP A 843 -25.03 -9.76 59.35
C ASP A 843 -25.19 -11.22 59.79
N PRO A 844 -24.99 -12.21 58.89
CA PRO A 844 -25.13 -13.63 59.22
C PRO A 844 -23.98 -14.16 60.09
N THR A 845 -22.85 -13.45 60.19
CA THR A 845 -21.68 -13.85 61.01
C THR A 845 -21.82 -13.50 62.49
N GLY A 846 -22.85 -12.73 62.86
CA GLY A 846 -23.17 -12.40 64.24
C GLY A 846 -22.71 -11.00 64.69
N TYR A 847 -22.45 -10.84 65.98
CA TYR A 847 -22.27 -9.53 66.62
C TYR A 847 -20.91 -8.90 66.33
N GLN A 848 -20.92 -7.78 65.61
CA GLN A 848 -19.75 -6.95 65.36
C GLN A 848 -19.71 -5.76 66.32
N HIS A 849 -18.88 -5.87 67.36
CA HIS A 849 -18.76 -4.85 68.41
C HIS A 849 -18.44 -3.45 67.87
N GLN A 850 -17.52 -3.37 66.90
CA GLN A 850 -17.00 -2.14 66.32
C GLN A 850 -18.07 -1.30 65.61
N ALA A 851 -18.98 -1.94 64.87
CA ALA A 851 -20.01 -1.23 64.09
C ALA A 851 -21.01 -0.46 64.98
N TYR A 852 -21.40 -1.03 66.13
CA TYR A 852 -22.27 -0.34 67.09
C TYR A 852 -21.58 0.86 67.76
N GLU A 853 -20.26 0.81 67.99
CA GLU A 853 -19.53 1.93 68.57
C GLU A 853 -19.38 3.10 67.60
N GLN A 854 -19.10 2.81 66.32
CA GLN A 854 -19.03 3.83 65.27
C GLN A 854 -20.37 4.57 65.11
N LEU A 855 -21.49 3.83 65.07
CA LEU A 855 -22.83 4.42 64.98
C LEU A 855 -23.16 5.29 66.20
N ALA A 856 -22.85 4.83 67.41
CA ALA A 856 -23.05 5.62 68.64
C ALA A 856 -22.12 6.83 68.74
N ALA A 857 -20.91 6.76 68.16
CA ALA A 857 -20.00 7.90 68.05
C ALA A 857 -20.55 8.93 67.05
N HIS A 858 -21.08 8.50 65.91
CA HIS A 858 -21.73 9.38 64.94
C HIS A 858 -22.92 10.15 65.54
N TYR A 859 -23.90 9.45 66.13
CA TYR A 859 -25.08 10.12 66.72
C TYR A 859 -24.70 11.11 67.83
N ARG A 860 -23.62 10.84 68.59
CA ARG A 860 -23.04 11.82 69.53
C ARG A 860 -22.44 13.04 68.83
N ARG A 861 -21.68 12.84 67.74
CA ARG A 861 -21.08 13.94 66.97
C ARG A 861 -22.14 14.90 66.42
N ILE A 862 -23.30 14.40 65.99
CA ILE A 862 -24.39 15.22 65.44
C ILE A 862 -25.35 15.78 66.51
N GLY A 863 -25.09 15.52 67.81
CA GLY A 863 -25.87 16.06 68.92
C GLY A 863 -27.11 15.24 69.33
N ASP A 864 -27.39 14.11 68.68
CA ASP A 864 -28.48 13.20 69.05
C ASP A 864 -28.02 12.18 70.11
N ASP A 865 -27.91 12.68 71.33
CA ASP A 865 -27.53 11.88 72.50
C ASP A 865 -28.55 10.78 72.83
N ALA A 866 -29.82 10.95 72.46
CA ALA A 866 -30.88 9.97 72.71
C ALA A 866 -30.75 8.76 71.76
N ALA A 867 -30.47 9.02 70.48
CA ALA A 867 -30.10 8.01 69.49
C ALA A 867 -28.88 7.20 69.91
N ALA A 868 -27.80 7.87 70.32
CA ALA A 868 -26.56 7.21 70.73
C ALA A 868 -26.76 6.25 71.92
N ARG A 869 -27.58 6.64 72.91
CA ARG A 869 -27.95 5.76 74.03
C ARG A 869 -28.74 4.54 73.56
N THR A 870 -29.65 4.73 72.62
CA THR A 870 -30.47 3.65 72.04
C THR A 870 -29.61 2.64 71.30
N VAL A 871 -28.58 3.08 70.56
CA VAL A 871 -27.60 2.21 69.90
C VAL A 871 -26.78 1.40 70.91
N LEU A 872 -26.28 2.05 71.97
CA LEU A 872 -25.51 1.36 73.03
C LEU A 872 -26.37 0.38 73.84
N LEU A 873 -27.65 0.71 74.08
CA LEU A 873 -28.64 -0.20 74.66
C LEU A 873 -28.87 -1.41 73.75
N ALA A 874 -29.09 -1.19 72.45
CA ALA A 874 -29.27 -2.25 71.48
C ALA A 874 -28.04 -3.16 71.39
N ARG A 875 -26.83 -2.60 71.49
CA ARG A 875 -25.56 -3.35 71.60
C ARG A 875 -25.58 -4.31 72.80
N HIS A 876 -25.97 -3.85 73.98
CA HIS A 876 -26.03 -4.70 75.18
C HIS A 876 -27.12 -5.79 75.07
N ARG A 877 -28.29 -5.47 74.49
CA ARG A 877 -29.37 -6.43 74.23
C ARG A 877 -28.93 -7.52 73.25
N HIS A 878 -28.31 -7.15 72.14
CA HIS A 878 -27.82 -8.11 71.14
C HIS A 878 -26.74 -9.05 71.73
N ARG A 879 -25.81 -8.51 72.54
CA ARG A 879 -24.82 -9.33 73.27
C ARG A 879 -25.47 -10.33 74.24
N ARG A 880 -26.55 -9.94 74.91
CA ARG A 880 -27.33 -10.83 75.80
C ARG A 880 -28.03 -11.93 75.02
N ASP A 881 -28.59 -11.61 73.86
CA ASP A 881 -29.38 -12.55 73.06
C ASP A 881 -28.50 -13.67 72.47
N LEU A 882 -27.23 -13.39 72.18
CA LEU A 882 -26.21 -14.35 71.75
C LEU A 882 -25.75 -15.35 72.83
N LEU A 883 -26.08 -15.14 74.11
CA LEU A 883 -25.80 -16.12 75.16
C LEU A 883 -26.75 -17.33 75.00
N GLY A 884 -26.17 -18.48 74.64
CA GLY A 884 -26.88 -19.75 74.47
C GLY A 884 -27.45 -20.30 75.79
N ARG A 885 -28.48 -21.16 75.70
CA ARG A 885 -29.15 -21.80 76.86
C ARG A 885 -28.42 -23.05 77.41
N SER A 886 -27.26 -23.41 76.87
CA SER A 886 -26.63 -24.71 77.12
C SER A 886 -25.84 -24.84 78.43
N SER A 887 -25.61 -23.75 79.17
CA SER A 887 -24.88 -23.78 80.45
C SER A 887 -25.56 -22.94 81.54
N PHE A 888 -25.60 -23.46 82.78
CA PHE A 888 -26.24 -22.80 83.93
C PHE A 888 -25.67 -21.39 84.20
N GLY A 889 -24.37 -21.19 83.96
CA GLY A 889 -23.74 -19.87 84.08
C GLY A 889 -24.21 -18.85 83.04
N HIS A 890 -24.50 -19.29 81.80
CA HIS A 890 -25.04 -18.42 80.76
C HIS A 890 -26.49 -18.05 81.03
N LEU A 891 -27.27 -18.96 81.63
CA LEU A 891 -28.65 -18.69 82.06
C LEU A 891 -28.69 -17.58 83.13
N LEU A 892 -27.83 -17.67 84.15
CA LEU A 892 -27.71 -16.66 85.20
C LEU A 892 -27.28 -15.29 84.65
N MET A 893 -26.29 -15.24 83.76
CA MET A 893 -25.90 -13.98 83.11
C MET A 893 -27.01 -13.38 82.24
N LYS A 894 -27.80 -14.23 81.57
CA LYS A 894 -28.95 -13.79 80.77
C LYS A 894 -30.07 -13.23 81.67
N ALA A 895 -30.38 -13.90 82.78
CA ALA A 895 -31.34 -13.44 83.78
C ALA A 895 -30.90 -12.12 84.44
N TRP A 896 -29.62 -12.00 84.83
CA TRP A 896 -29.03 -10.76 85.33
C TRP A 896 -29.10 -9.63 84.31
N GLY A 897 -28.83 -9.93 83.03
CA GLY A 897 -28.97 -8.97 81.94
C GLY A 897 -30.43 -8.48 81.74
N TYR A 898 -31.43 -9.33 81.92
CA TYR A 898 -32.84 -8.91 81.91
C TYR A 898 -33.18 -8.00 83.10
N ILE A 899 -32.70 -8.34 84.29
CA ILE A 899 -32.87 -7.52 85.50
C ILE A 899 -32.24 -6.13 85.32
N GLN A 900 -31.03 -6.05 84.75
CA GLN A 900 -30.36 -4.77 84.46
C GLN A 900 -31.06 -3.91 83.39
N ASP A 901 -31.60 -4.53 82.34
CA ASP A 901 -32.37 -3.85 81.28
C ASP A 901 -33.68 -3.28 81.86
N ALA A 902 -34.38 -4.05 82.71
CA ALA A 902 -35.64 -3.66 83.35
C ALA A 902 -35.48 -2.57 84.43
N MET A 903 -34.43 -2.64 85.24
CA MET A 903 -34.25 -1.68 86.34
C MET A 903 -33.61 -0.37 85.88
N VAL A 904 -32.56 -0.41 85.03
CA VAL A 904 -31.72 0.77 84.75
C VAL A 904 -31.34 0.93 83.27
N GLY A 905 -31.77 0.02 82.39
CA GLY A 905 -31.37 0.02 80.98
C GLY A 905 -29.84 0.05 80.84
N TYR A 906 -29.12 -0.80 81.59
CA TYR A 906 -27.65 -0.86 81.60
C TYR A 906 -26.92 0.45 81.97
N GLY A 907 -27.58 1.39 82.65
CA GLY A 907 -27.01 2.69 83.04
C GLY A 907 -27.30 3.82 82.05
N TYR A 908 -28.07 3.57 80.98
CA TYR A 908 -28.39 4.58 79.95
C TYR A 908 -29.76 5.24 80.12
N ARG A 909 -30.59 4.78 81.09
CA ARG A 909 -31.90 5.37 81.44
C ARG A 909 -32.00 5.67 82.95
N PRO A 910 -31.29 6.68 83.48
CA PRO A 910 -31.22 6.94 84.92
C PRO A 910 -32.58 7.26 85.58
N GLY A 911 -33.55 7.80 84.82
CA GLY A 911 -34.89 8.10 85.32
C GLY A 911 -35.67 6.87 85.83
N LEU A 912 -35.41 5.67 85.29
CA LEU A 912 -36.02 4.43 85.77
C LEU A 912 -35.47 4.00 87.13
N ALA A 913 -34.17 4.21 87.38
CA ALA A 913 -33.56 3.90 88.68
C ALA A 913 -34.12 4.78 89.80
N ALA A 914 -34.34 6.08 89.53
CA ALA A 914 -34.99 6.99 90.47
C ALA A 914 -36.43 6.56 90.78
N LEU A 915 -37.16 6.05 89.78
CA LEU A 915 -38.53 5.57 89.93
C LEU A 915 -38.59 4.25 90.74
N TRP A 916 -37.67 3.32 90.48
CA TRP A 916 -37.51 2.11 91.31
C TRP A 916 -37.07 2.42 92.74
N PHE A 917 -36.17 3.37 92.93
CA PHE A 917 -35.76 3.84 94.25
C PHE A 917 -36.94 4.46 95.01
N ALA A 918 -37.69 5.36 94.38
CA ALA A 918 -38.90 5.96 94.96
C ALA A 918 -39.96 4.89 95.28
N GLY A 919 -40.15 3.91 94.39
CA GLY A 919 -41.07 2.79 94.58
C GLY A 919 -40.67 1.87 95.75
N LEU A 920 -39.39 1.49 95.84
CA LEU A 920 -38.88 0.68 96.95
C LEU A 920 -38.89 1.43 98.27
N LEU A 921 -38.59 2.72 98.26
CA LEU A 921 -38.66 3.59 99.43
C LEU A 921 -40.11 3.72 99.91
N ALA A 922 -41.06 3.93 99.00
CA ALA A 922 -42.48 3.95 99.31
C ALA A 922 -42.95 2.60 99.85
N PHE A 923 -42.55 1.49 99.22
CA PHE A 923 -42.86 0.14 99.69
C PHE A 923 -42.33 -0.13 101.09
N GLY A 924 -41.05 0.15 101.35
CA GLY A 924 -40.45 0.00 102.68
C GLY A 924 -41.17 0.86 103.71
N THR A 925 -41.43 2.13 103.37
CA THR A 925 -42.11 3.07 104.26
C THR A 925 -43.50 2.57 104.66
N VAL A 926 -44.26 2.03 103.69
CA VAL A 926 -45.60 1.47 103.93
C VAL A 926 -45.52 0.15 104.71
N TYR A 927 -44.60 -0.75 104.35
CA TYR A 927 -44.44 -2.05 105.00
C TYR A 927 -44.09 -1.89 106.49
N PHE A 928 -43.19 -0.97 106.80
CA PHE A 928 -42.75 -0.71 108.17
C PHE A 928 -43.62 0.31 108.92
N ALA A 929 -44.56 1.01 108.29
CA ALA A 929 -45.42 2.01 108.95
C ALA A 929 -46.29 1.42 110.07
N GLY A 930 -46.67 0.15 109.98
CA GLY A 930 -47.50 -0.55 110.97
C GLY A 930 -46.73 -1.52 111.87
N LYS A 931 -45.40 -1.55 111.81
CA LYS A 931 -44.56 -2.53 112.52
C LYS A 931 -43.80 -1.87 113.68
N THR A 932 -43.82 -2.53 114.83
CA THR A 932 -43.02 -2.13 116.01
C THR A 932 -41.74 -2.95 116.01
N LEU A 933 -40.61 -2.31 115.67
CA LEU A 933 -39.28 -2.93 115.73
C LEU A 933 -38.66 -2.67 117.10
N ASP A 934 -38.01 -3.69 117.66
CA ASP A 934 -37.40 -3.60 118.99
C ASP A 934 -36.05 -2.84 118.94
N PRO A 935 -35.78 -1.91 119.87
CA PRO A 935 -34.51 -1.20 119.94
C PRO A 935 -33.34 -2.12 120.33
N ILE A 936 -32.18 -1.94 119.71
CA ILE A 936 -30.95 -2.72 119.98
C ILE A 936 -30.27 -2.27 121.28
N ASP A 937 -30.35 -0.99 121.64
CA ASP A 937 -29.69 -0.41 122.81
C ASP A 937 -30.72 0.26 123.74
N VAL A 938 -30.82 -0.22 124.98
CA VAL A 938 -31.91 0.14 125.93
C VAL A 938 -31.78 1.58 126.45
N ASN A 939 -30.60 2.20 126.34
CA ASN A 939 -30.28 3.51 126.93
C ASN A 939 -30.27 4.70 125.95
N ARG A 940 -30.57 4.49 124.65
CA ARG A 940 -30.80 5.57 123.66
C ARG A 940 -32.08 5.25 122.88
N GLN A 941 -33.11 6.08 123.03
CA GLN A 941 -34.39 5.91 122.31
C GLN A 941 -34.55 6.94 121.19
N PRO A 942 -34.00 6.71 119.98
CA PRO A 942 -34.41 7.49 118.82
C PRO A 942 -35.87 7.15 118.45
N THR A 943 -36.66 8.15 118.07
CA THR A 943 -38.03 7.92 117.57
C THR A 943 -37.98 7.15 116.26
N PHE A 944 -38.62 5.97 116.22
CA PHE A 944 -38.71 5.16 115.01
C PHE A 944 -39.51 5.89 113.94
N THR A 945 -38.95 6.03 112.75
CA THR A 945 -39.68 6.54 111.57
C THR A 945 -39.57 5.52 110.45
N SER A 946 -40.69 5.00 109.97
CA SER A 946 -40.69 3.98 108.91
C SER A 946 -40.03 4.47 107.62
N PHE A 947 -40.17 5.77 107.30
CA PHE A 947 -39.49 6.41 106.19
C PHE A 947 -37.98 6.49 106.42
N GLY A 948 -37.54 6.99 107.58
CA GLY A 948 -36.14 7.12 107.93
C GLY A 948 -35.44 5.76 107.94
N TYR A 949 -36.06 4.75 108.54
CA TYR A 949 -35.58 3.36 108.56
C TYR A 949 -35.47 2.76 107.15
N SER A 950 -36.49 2.91 106.31
CA SER A 950 -36.46 2.39 104.93
C SER A 950 -35.41 3.07 104.05
N LEU A 951 -35.21 4.38 104.26
CA LEU A 951 -34.19 5.15 103.56
C LEU A 951 -32.77 4.77 103.99
N ASP A 952 -32.56 4.56 105.30
CA ASP A 952 -31.30 4.10 105.89
C ASP A 952 -30.92 2.69 105.37
N LEU A 953 -31.92 1.81 105.19
CA LEU A 953 -31.74 0.48 104.58
C LEU A 953 -31.39 0.57 103.08
N LEU A 954 -32.05 1.43 102.31
CA LEU A 954 -31.82 1.55 100.87
C LEU A 954 -30.53 2.29 100.50
N VAL A 955 -30.03 3.19 101.36
CA VAL A 955 -28.79 3.95 101.13
C VAL A 955 -27.85 3.80 102.32
N PRO A 956 -27.04 2.72 102.40
CA PRO A 956 -26.20 2.41 103.56
C PRO A 956 -25.13 3.46 103.92
N VAL A 957 -24.87 4.41 103.00
CA VAL A 957 -23.90 5.50 103.17
C VAL A 957 -24.51 6.67 103.95
N LEU A 958 -25.82 6.88 103.81
CA LEU A 958 -26.56 7.77 104.70
C LEU A 958 -26.63 7.07 106.05
N ARG A 959 -26.15 7.72 107.11
CA ARG A 959 -26.26 7.22 108.48
C ARG A 959 -27.32 8.03 109.19
N LEU A 960 -28.56 7.59 109.08
CA LEU A 960 -29.69 8.15 109.84
C LEU A 960 -29.81 7.50 111.23
N GLU A 961 -28.91 6.57 111.55
CA GLU A 961 -28.82 5.78 112.79
C GLU A 961 -30.08 4.93 113.09
N GLN A 962 -31.05 4.87 112.17
CA GLN A 962 -32.30 4.12 112.34
C GLN A 962 -32.04 2.62 112.17
N ALA A 963 -31.36 2.19 111.12
CA ALA A 963 -31.06 0.77 110.87
C ALA A 963 -30.12 0.15 111.92
N ALA A 964 -29.25 0.96 112.54
CA ALA A 964 -28.36 0.51 113.61
C ALA A 964 -29.04 0.43 114.99
N SER A 965 -30.19 1.09 115.15
CA SER A 965 -30.91 1.17 116.42
C SER A 965 -32.05 0.17 116.56
N PHE A 966 -32.49 -0.47 115.48
CA PHE A 966 -33.65 -1.37 115.46
C PHE A 966 -33.31 -2.71 114.78
N ASP A 967 -33.60 -3.83 115.44
CA ASP A 967 -33.29 -5.19 114.94
C ASP A 967 -34.55 -5.85 114.34
N PRO A 968 -34.63 -6.03 113.01
CA PRO A 968 -35.76 -6.73 112.40
C PRO A 968 -35.63 -8.25 112.60
N ARG A 969 -36.72 -8.92 113.02
CA ARG A 969 -36.75 -10.38 113.24
C ARG A 969 -37.76 -11.09 112.35
N GLY A 970 -37.48 -12.35 112.01
CA GLY A 970 -38.39 -13.19 111.23
C GLY A 970 -38.53 -12.74 109.77
N LEU A 971 -39.76 -12.54 109.30
CA LEU A 971 -40.02 -12.10 107.92
C LEU A 971 -39.55 -10.66 107.65
N ASP A 972 -39.56 -9.80 108.66
CA ASP A 972 -39.15 -8.40 108.54
C ASP A 972 -37.64 -8.27 108.25
N LEU A 973 -36.82 -9.23 108.74
CA LEU A 973 -35.39 -9.34 108.45
C LEU A 973 -35.13 -9.61 106.97
N TRP A 974 -35.92 -10.50 106.36
CA TRP A 974 -35.79 -10.81 104.94
C TRP A 974 -36.20 -9.63 104.04
N VAL A 975 -37.22 -8.85 104.45
CA VAL A 975 -37.61 -7.62 103.74
C VAL A 975 -36.54 -6.54 103.89
N ALA A 976 -35.97 -6.38 105.09
CA ALA A 976 -34.87 -5.46 105.33
C ALA A 976 -33.61 -5.84 104.52
N TYR A 977 -33.21 -7.11 104.51
CA TYR A 977 -32.11 -7.59 103.66
C TYR A 977 -32.42 -7.43 102.17
N GLY A 978 -33.66 -7.64 101.75
CA GLY A 978 -34.10 -7.38 100.37
C GLY A 978 -33.95 -5.91 99.99
N LEU A 979 -34.38 -4.98 100.86
CA LEU A 979 -34.22 -3.53 100.66
C LEU A 979 -32.75 -3.10 100.67
N ILE A 980 -31.92 -3.62 101.59
CA ILE A 980 -30.48 -3.36 101.62
C ILE A 980 -29.81 -3.84 100.34
N PHE A 981 -30.13 -5.08 99.91
CA PHE A 981 -29.55 -5.67 98.72
C PHE A 981 -29.95 -4.88 97.46
N MET A 982 -31.24 -4.59 97.30
CA MET A 982 -31.74 -3.81 96.15
C MET A 982 -31.24 -2.36 96.19
N GLY A 983 -31.11 -1.77 97.37
CA GLY A 983 -30.52 -0.46 97.60
C GLY A 983 -29.04 -0.40 97.21
N ALA A 984 -28.25 -1.38 97.65
CA ALA A 984 -26.85 -1.51 97.26
C ALA A 984 -26.69 -1.69 95.74
N VAL A 985 -27.57 -2.48 95.10
CA VAL A 985 -27.61 -2.62 93.64
C VAL A 985 -27.96 -1.28 92.96
N LEU A 986 -28.99 -0.56 93.43
CA LEU A 986 -29.37 0.74 92.87
C LEU A 986 -28.28 1.81 93.04
N VAL A 987 -27.69 1.92 94.23
CA VAL A 987 -26.63 2.90 94.55
C VAL A 987 -25.38 2.66 93.71
N THR A 988 -24.93 1.41 93.59
CA THR A 988 -23.80 1.07 92.72
C THR A 988 -24.10 1.37 91.25
N THR A 989 -25.34 1.16 90.80
CA THR A 989 -25.73 1.43 89.41
C THR A 989 -25.89 2.93 89.12
N ILE A 990 -26.47 3.71 90.05
CA ILE A 990 -26.58 5.18 89.96
C ILE A 990 -25.19 5.81 90.03
N GLY A 991 -24.31 5.33 90.92
CA GLY A 991 -22.92 5.77 91.00
C GLY A 991 -22.16 5.56 89.69
N ALA A 992 -22.34 4.40 89.05
CA ALA A 992 -21.78 4.12 87.71
C ALA A 992 -22.39 4.99 86.60
N ALA A 993 -23.67 5.36 86.70
CA ALA A 993 -24.33 6.27 85.75
C ALA A 993 -23.85 7.72 85.93
N VAL A 994 -23.73 8.19 87.16
CA VAL A 994 -23.29 9.56 87.51
C VAL A 994 -21.81 9.77 87.16
N THR A 995 -20.95 8.78 87.43
CA THR A 995 -19.54 8.83 86.99
C THR A 995 -19.39 8.90 85.46
N ARG A 996 -20.26 8.22 84.70
CA ARG A 996 -20.29 8.35 83.23
C ARG A 996 -20.86 9.68 82.72
N ILE A 997 -21.77 10.31 83.47
CA ILE A 997 -22.32 11.63 83.12
C ILE A 997 -21.30 12.74 83.43
N LEU A 998 -20.55 12.61 84.53
CA LEU A 998 -19.52 13.57 84.93
C LEU A 998 -18.23 13.45 84.11
N GLY A 999 -17.92 12.29 83.54
CA GLY A 999 -16.82 12.09 82.60
C GLY A 999 -17.05 12.65 81.18
N ARG A 1000 -18.13 13.43 80.94
CA ARG A 1000 -18.48 14.06 79.66
C ARG A 1000 -18.11 15.55 79.59
N ARG A 1001 -16.92 15.93 80.03
CA ARG A 1001 -16.29 17.21 79.65
C ARG A 1001 -14.98 16.97 78.95
#